data_AF-A0A0H4XP65-F1
#
_entry.id   AF-A0A0H4XP65-F1
#
_cell.length_a   1.000
_cell.length_b   1.000
_cell.length_c   1.000
_cell.angle_alpha   90.00
_cell.angle_beta   90.00
_cell.angle_gamma   90.00
#
_symmetry.space_group_name_H-M   'P 1'
#
loop_
_entity.id
_entity.type
_entity.pdbx_description
1 polymer ?
#
loop_
_entity_poly.entity_id
_entity_poly.type
_entity_poly.pdbx_seq_one_letter_code
_entity_poly.pdbx_strand_id
1 'polypeptide(L)'
;MQYEVYEGDPIKLKGVETEEAVEFTLINTDGKGKEEKATAPTHEHTCGKVPAGMENYVISWNYKLPEQEDLLSGSDTFRVWPKTLKLDVKMQAGAKGSAEGFMFSLQQGEKSEKPTVTGGKWAGPLEKAAHSFDAVSPWKLEKKTASADEAASYALEVSQLPWTAKITSHTDGKAEDAPFKQYVNLPITDGTEKGNLMRVEVAPHDRALGLKDQKISVCVTFKATNSKRTTPRPALIINGLAKTSTDAGAAPGTAALVYKEQLTLPANGGSCVFHVQLGYAGGDMCHIQVGFDDGTGDDELWVCNWRRLESEFVVPHSNLRQGWDKIVNNDDADPKPHPDFESALKRILDPLFIELTFPDAFRAVYTDADINALLSARGGTDTFILPGAYVHDRLTPGKNCTFLSPKDLDALRDRVLHNPPADPRRLMLVWTDMLPKTLSDDDADVSAATPGEYVAKFEHVPTPVAQTTPKGLLSALRNPVCTGPGDLWGVEKVYWRITGFRKLGDTDWLPRDVIWKEAEPGQTLLNSIWDSWEITEVLPATLPEASKWVDFESAKKFKIKLPSTDPQDPGQYLTNWNGYEHRIVVTLGLRHFQMGANANALQGKIRMTPCMGLGTAEGVARTLCHEIGHNLGHAYIENKGAATDSRGRLTKHQIPGVPFDAFIPAGFFYAGRGHKGSHCAHGLKVGGKDLSVKSFNLPEYMLDSNCVLFGAGDQTKAAQFSYCPECTRYIKASDALDITTNWKA
;
A
#
# COMPACT_ATOMS: atom_id res chain seq x y z
N MET A 1 -54.49 21.90 -60.98
CA MET A 1 -53.27 21.65 -60.16
C MET A 1 -53.56 22.12 -58.75
N GLN A 2 -52.96 21.56 -57.70
CA GLN A 2 -52.98 22.24 -56.40
C GLN A 2 -51.87 23.30 -56.41
N TYR A 3 -52.25 24.56 -56.21
CA TYR A 3 -51.29 25.66 -56.12
C TYR A 3 -50.77 25.76 -54.68
N GLU A 4 -49.50 26.10 -54.50
CA GLU A 4 -48.89 26.18 -53.17
C GLU A 4 -48.33 27.56 -52.87
N VAL A 5 -48.77 28.16 -51.77
CA VAL A 5 -48.48 29.54 -51.36
C VAL A 5 -47.94 29.56 -49.94
N TYR A 6 -47.23 30.62 -49.58
CA TYR A 6 -46.86 30.85 -48.19
C TYR A 6 -47.88 31.75 -47.51
N GLU A 7 -48.07 31.54 -46.21
CA GLU A 7 -48.76 32.46 -45.31
C GLU A 7 -48.20 33.88 -45.42
N GLY A 8 -49.08 34.88 -45.46
CA GLY A 8 -48.70 36.30 -45.53
C GLY A 8 -48.11 36.78 -46.86
N ASP A 9 -47.88 35.91 -47.86
CA ASP A 9 -47.58 36.33 -49.23
C ASP A 9 -48.86 36.69 -50.00
N PRO A 10 -48.77 37.64 -50.96
CA PRO A 10 -49.83 37.88 -51.92
C PRO A 10 -49.84 36.78 -53.00
N ILE A 11 -51.03 36.39 -53.47
CA ILE A 11 -51.16 35.37 -54.50
C ILE A 11 -51.22 36.05 -55.88
N LYS A 12 -50.21 35.80 -56.71
CA LYS A 12 -50.19 36.22 -58.12
C LYS A 12 -50.91 35.18 -58.98
N LEU A 13 -52.07 35.55 -59.50
CA LEU A 13 -52.81 34.79 -60.50
C LEU A 13 -52.45 35.33 -61.89
N LYS A 14 -52.01 34.44 -62.78
CA LYS A 14 -52.10 34.71 -64.22
C LYS A 14 -53.58 34.76 -64.58
N GLY A 15 -54.06 35.90 -65.08
CA GLY A 15 -55.41 36.00 -65.62
C GLY A 15 -55.57 35.16 -66.87
N VAL A 16 -56.81 35.02 -67.33
CA VAL A 16 -57.12 34.34 -68.60
C VAL A 16 -56.58 35.20 -69.75
N GLU A 17 -55.79 34.61 -70.64
CA GLU A 17 -55.43 35.25 -71.90
C GLU A 17 -56.62 35.10 -72.87
N THR A 18 -57.18 36.21 -73.34
CA THR A 18 -58.38 36.22 -74.19
C THR A 18 -58.22 37.16 -75.38
N GLU A 19 -58.76 36.76 -76.54
CA GLU A 19 -58.69 37.56 -77.77
C GLU A 19 -59.52 38.86 -77.66
N GLU A 20 -60.52 38.86 -76.78
CA GLU A 20 -61.39 40.00 -76.47
C GLU A 20 -61.19 40.47 -75.01
N ALA A 21 -61.65 41.68 -74.70
CA ALA A 21 -61.56 42.25 -73.36
C ALA A 21 -62.73 41.79 -72.47
N VAL A 22 -62.42 40.91 -71.52
CA VAL A 22 -63.40 40.26 -70.61
C VAL A 22 -63.57 41.08 -69.32
N GLU A 23 -64.79 41.11 -68.77
CA GLU A 23 -65.02 41.62 -67.41
C GLU A 23 -64.76 40.49 -66.40
N PHE A 24 -63.78 40.70 -65.51
CA PHE A 24 -63.34 39.72 -64.52
C PHE A 24 -63.49 40.28 -63.09
N THR A 25 -64.06 39.47 -62.20
CA THR A 25 -64.32 39.78 -60.79
C THR A 25 -63.75 38.69 -59.88
N LEU A 26 -62.87 39.08 -58.96
CA LEU A 26 -62.30 38.20 -57.92
C LEU A 26 -63.06 38.30 -56.60
N ILE A 27 -63.26 37.15 -55.93
CA ILE A 27 -63.93 37.05 -54.63
C ILE A 27 -63.12 36.12 -53.70
N ASN A 28 -62.39 36.71 -52.76
CA ASN A 28 -61.73 35.95 -51.69
C ASN A 28 -62.77 35.38 -50.71
N THR A 29 -62.56 34.14 -50.26
CA THR A 29 -63.52 33.40 -49.41
C THR A 29 -63.63 33.89 -47.96
N ASP A 30 -62.90 34.92 -47.56
CA ASP A 30 -63.09 35.59 -46.27
C ASP A 30 -64.24 36.63 -46.28
N GLY A 31 -64.83 36.89 -47.46
CA GLY A 31 -65.92 37.86 -47.65
C GLY A 31 -65.47 39.32 -47.50
N LYS A 32 -64.16 39.61 -47.49
CA LYS A 32 -63.59 40.95 -47.30
C LYS A 32 -62.70 41.42 -48.45
N GLY A 33 -62.52 40.58 -49.48
CA GLY A 33 -61.89 41.00 -50.73
C GLY A 33 -62.60 42.20 -51.34
N LYS A 34 -61.84 43.15 -51.89
CA LYS A 34 -62.41 44.16 -52.79
C LYS A 34 -62.89 43.48 -54.06
N GLU A 35 -64.04 43.91 -54.56
CA GLU A 35 -64.42 43.64 -55.94
C GLU A 35 -63.52 44.49 -56.86
N GLU A 36 -62.44 43.89 -57.36
CA GLU A 36 -61.57 44.53 -58.35
C GLU A 36 -61.97 44.06 -59.75
N LYS A 37 -62.54 45.01 -60.51
CA LYS A 37 -62.95 44.80 -61.91
C LYS A 37 -61.82 45.22 -62.85
N ALA A 38 -61.43 44.31 -63.73
CA ALA A 38 -60.47 44.56 -64.81
C ALA A 38 -61.10 44.30 -66.18
N THR A 39 -60.55 44.95 -67.22
CA THR A 39 -60.99 44.80 -68.61
C THR A 39 -59.78 44.95 -69.53
N ALA A 40 -59.14 43.83 -69.86
CA ALA A 40 -57.95 43.75 -70.70
C ALA A 40 -57.80 42.33 -71.30
N PRO A 41 -57.18 42.16 -72.47
CA PRO A 41 -56.95 40.83 -73.07
C PRO A 41 -55.88 40.00 -72.32
N THR A 42 -55.08 40.65 -71.47
CA THR A 42 -54.19 40.00 -70.50
C THR A 42 -54.19 40.80 -69.19
N HIS A 43 -54.18 40.12 -68.04
CA HIS A 43 -54.13 40.75 -66.72
C HIS A 43 -53.41 39.86 -65.70
N GLU A 44 -52.68 40.44 -64.74
CA GLU A 44 -52.06 39.71 -63.64
C GLU A 44 -52.65 40.18 -62.31
N HIS A 45 -53.61 39.44 -61.76
CA HIS A 45 -54.20 39.79 -60.47
C HIS A 45 -53.26 39.41 -59.33
N THR A 46 -53.03 40.35 -58.40
CA THR A 46 -52.29 40.11 -57.16
C THR A 46 -53.28 40.15 -56.00
N CYS A 47 -53.81 38.99 -55.63
CA CYS A 47 -54.75 38.86 -54.52
C CYS A 47 -54.10 39.26 -53.18
N GLY A 48 -54.94 39.64 -52.21
CA GLY A 48 -54.52 39.99 -50.86
C GLY A 48 -53.67 38.90 -50.18
N LYS A 49 -52.91 39.31 -49.15
CA LYS A 49 -52.07 38.40 -48.38
C LYS A 49 -52.87 37.23 -47.80
N VAL A 50 -52.35 36.02 -47.93
CA VAL A 50 -52.95 34.82 -47.32
C VAL A 50 -53.03 35.01 -45.78
N PRO A 51 -54.22 34.85 -45.16
CA PRO A 51 -54.38 34.95 -43.71
C PRO A 51 -53.59 33.89 -42.94
N ALA A 52 -53.27 34.21 -41.68
CA ALA A 52 -52.66 33.27 -40.75
C ALA A 52 -53.62 32.11 -40.39
N GLY A 53 -53.05 30.97 -39.98
CA GLY A 53 -53.80 29.85 -39.39
C GLY A 53 -54.55 28.94 -40.37
N MET A 54 -54.63 29.27 -41.66
CA MET A 54 -55.35 28.48 -42.66
C MET A 54 -54.47 27.37 -43.26
N GLU A 55 -55.00 26.15 -43.41
CA GLU A 55 -54.33 25.06 -44.17
C GLU A 55 -54.54 25.18 -45.68
N ASN A 56 -55.74 25.63 -46.07
CA ASN A 56 -56.16 25.82 -47.45
C ASN A 56 -56.79 27.21 -47.57
N TYR A 57 -56.38 27.96 -48.59
CA TYR A 57 -56.97 29.25 -48.94
C TYR A 57 -57.68 29.10 -50.28
N VAL A 58 -58.98 29.38 -50.31
CA VAL A 58 -59.78 29.26 -51.55
C VAL A 58 -59.99 30.66 -52.13
N ILE A 59 -59.71 30.81 -53.42
CA ILE A 59 -60.03 32.01 -54.17
C ILE A 59 -61.13 31.65 -55.15
N SER A 60 -62.29 32.29 -55.03
CA SER A 60 -63.36 32.19 -56.01
C SER A 60 -63.21 33.29 -57.05
N TRP A 61 -63.48 32.96 -58.31
CA TRP A 61 -63.46 33.91 -59.42
C TRP A 61 -64.71 33.77 -60.28
N ASN A 62 -65.08 34.89 -60.88
CA ASN A 62 -66.23 35.04 -61.75
C ASN A 62 -65.80 35.87 -62.97
N TYR A 63 -66.10 35.40 -64.19
CA TYR A 63 -65.86 36.18 -65.39
C TYR A 63 -67.03 36.13 -66.37
N LYS A 64 -67.20 37.20 -67.13
CA LYS A 64 -68.26 37.34 -68.11
C LYS A 64 -67.68 37.69 -69.48
N LEU A 65 -67.82 36.77 -70.42
CA LEU A 65 -67.44 37.01 -71.83
C LEU A 65 -68.46 37.96 -72.49
N PRO A 66 -68.04 38.80 -73.46
CA PRO A 66 -68.93 39.80 -74.08
C PRO A 66 -70.23 39.24 -74.67
N GLU A 67 -70.20 38.04 -75.23
CA GLU A 67 -71.34 37.41 -75.92
C GLU A 67 -72.10 36.36 -75.09
N GLN A 68 -71.74 36.13 -73.82
CA GLN A 68 -72.46 35.18 -72.95
C GLN A 68 -73.34 35.90 -71.91
N GLU A 69 -74.58 35.45 -71.74
CA GLU A 69 -75.43 35.91 -70.63
C GLU A 69 -74.96 35.34 -69.28
N ASP A 70 -74.57 34.06 -69.27
CA ASP A 70 -74.13 33.31 -68.10
C ASP A 70 -72.75 33.76 -67.58
N LEU A 71 -72.62 33.78 -66.25
CA LEU A 71 -71.38 34.05 -65.52
C LEU A 71 -70.58 32.75 -65.34
N LEU A 72 -69.39 32.69 -65.93
CA LEU A 72 -68.47 31.57 -65.74
C LEU A 72 -67.77 31.74 -64.39
N SER A 73 -68.07 30.82 -63.47
CA SER A 73 -67.60 30.83 -62.09
C SER A 73 -66.71 29.62 -61.79
N GLY A 74 -65.77 29.81 -60.87
CA GLY A 74 -64.85 28.76 -60.45
C GLY A 74 -64.16 29.10 -59.15
N SER A 75 -63.35 28.17 -58.66
CA SER A 75 -62.51 28.39 -57.48
C SER A 75 -61.21 27.60 -57.55
N ASP A 76 -60.12 28.25 -57.18
CA ASP A 76 -58.81 27.64 -57.03
C ASP A 76 -58.49 27.49 -55.54
N THR A 77 -58.14 26.27 -55.14
CA THR A 77 -57.72 25.95 -53.77
C THR A 77 -56.20 25.96 -53.70
N PHE A 78 -55.67 26.88 -52.89
CA PHE A 78 -54.25 27.02 -52.60
C PHE A 78 -53.92 26.33 -51.30
N ARG A 79 -52.96 25.40 -51.32
CA ARG A 79 -52.37 24.88 -50.09
C ARG A 79 -51.50 25.97 -49.48
N VAL A 80 -51.73 26.28 -48.20
CA VAL A 80 -50.98 27.29 -47.46
C VAL A 80 -49.88 26.60 -46.67
N TRP A 81 -48.65 27.09 -46.82
CA TRP A 81 -47.52 26.72 -45.99
C TRP A 81 -47.19 27.85 -45.02
N PRO A 82 -47.06 27.59 -43.70
CA PRO A 82 -46.55 28.59 -42.76
C PRO A 82 -45.10 28.93 -43.08
N LYS A 83 -44.71 30.20 -42.99
CA LYS A 83 -43.34 30.66 -43.28
C LYS A 83 -42.33 30.35 -42.18
N THR A 84 -42.80 30.22 -40.95
CA THR A 84 -41.96 30.08 -39.76
C THR A 84 -42.60 29.17 -38.74
N LEU A 85 -41.81 28.24 -38.19
CA LEU A 85 -42.19 27.50 -36.98
C LEU A 85 -41.84 28.37 -35.77
N LYS A 86 -42.83 28.65 -34.91
CA LYS A 86 -42.65 29.38 -33.65
C LYS A 86 -42.88 28.44 -32.47
N LEU A 87 -41.96 28.45 -31.52
CA LEU A 87 -42.02 27.66 -30.29
C LEU A 87 -41.92 28.58 -29.07
N ASP A 88 -42.87 28.43 -28.15
CA ASP A 88 -42.83 29.02 -26.81
C ASP A 88 -42.65 27.86 -25.81
N VAL A 89 -41.47 27.74 -25.20
CA VAL A 89 -41.03 26.52 -24.51
C VAL A 89 -40.82 26.81 -23.03
N LYS A 90 -41.60 26.12 -22.19
CA LYS A 90 -41.51 26.19 -20.73
C LYS A 90 -41.29 24.80 -20.14
N MET A 91 -40.71 24.76 -18.95
CA MET A 91 -40.65 23.52 -18.17
C MET A 91 -42.06 23.07 -17.77
N GLN A 92 -42.27 21.76 -17.74
CA GLN A 92 -43.45 21.14 -17.11
C GLN A 92 -43.51 21.56 -15.63
N ALA A 93 -44.72 21.78 -15.10
CA ALA A 93 -44.90 22.14 -13.70
C ALA A 93 -44.31 21.06 -12.78
N GLY A 94 -43.35 21.45 -11.93
CA GLY A 94 -42.63 20.55 -11.03
C GLY A 94 -41.34 19.92 -11.60
N ALA A 95 -41.05 20.08 -12.89
CA ALA A 95 -39.76 19.67 -13.45
C ALA A 95 -38.63 20.61 -13.01
N LYS A 96 -37.44 20.05 -12.75
CA LYS A 96 -36.23 20.81 -12.37
C LYS A 96 -35.49 21.34 -13.61
N GLY A 97 -34.78 22.45 -13.44
CA GLY A 97 -33.94 23.08 -14.48
C GLY A 97 -34.58 24.30 -15.15
N SER A 98 -34.12 24.60 -16.36
CA SER A 98 -34.61 25.68 -17.23
C SER A 98 -34.97 25.08 -18.59
N ALA A 99 -35.82 25.77 -19.37
CA ALA A 99 -36.07 25.44 -20.78
C ALA A 99 -34.98 25.97 -21.74
N GLU A 100 -34.03 26.75 -21.21
CA GLU A 100 -32.86 27.23 -21.95
C GLU A 100 -32.04 26.05 -22.47
N GLY A 101 -31.70 26.07 -23.76
CA GLY A 101 -30.98 24.97 -24.39
C GLY A 101 -31.86 23.77 -24.77
N PHE A 102 -33.21 23.89 -24.76
CA PHE A 102 -34.08 22.87 -25.33
C PHE A 102 -33.71 22.61 -26.79
N MET A 103 -33.34 21.36 -27.09
CA MET A 103 -32.99 20.91 -28.43
C MET A 103 -34.11 20.04 -29.00
N PHE A 104 -34.41 20.24 -30.27
CA PHE A 104 -35.35 19.44 -31.04
C PHE A 104 -34.76 19.11 -32.41
N SER A 105 -35.18 18.02 -33.02
CA SER A 105 -34.90 17.73 -34.42
C SER A 105 -36.07 18.23 -35.25
N LEU A 106 -35.81 19.15 -36.17
CA LEU A 106 -36.77 19.61 -37.18
C LEU A 106 -36.53 18.78 -38.45
N GLN A 107 -37.56 18.12 -38.98
CA GLN A 107 -37.52 17.46 -40.28
C GLN A 107 -38.37 18.25 -41.27
N GLN A 108 -37.87 18.45 -42.49
CA GLN A 108 -38.58 19.13 -43.59
C GLN A 108 -38.27 18.42 -44.91
N GLY A 109 -39.20 17.61 -45.39
CA GLY A 109 -38.91 16.66 -46.47
C GLY A 109 -37.75 15.73 -46.09
N GLU A 110 -36.68 15.73 -46.88
CA GLU A 110 -35.46 14.93 -46.61
C GLU A 110 -34.44 15.63 -45.69
N LYS A 111 -34.61 16.94 -45.42
CA LYS A 111 -33.69 17.69 -44.54
C LYS A 111 -34.02 17.43 -43.08
N SER A 112 -32.98 17.32 -42.24
CA SER A 112 -33.12 17.36 -40.80
C SER A 112 -32.10 18.28 -40.15
N GLU A 113 -32.60 19.22 -39.37
CA GLU A 113 -31.81 20.17 -38.56
C GLU A 113 -32.00 19.88 -37.08
N LYS A 114 -31.12 20.42 -36.23
CA LYS A 114 -31.24 20.33 -34.76
C LYS A 114 -31.15 21.69 -34.08
N PRO A 115 -32.19 22.54 -34.19
CA PRO A 115 -32.17 23.86 -33.58
C PRO A 115 -32.16 23.79 -32.04
N THR A 116 -31.71 24.88 -31.42
CA THR A 116 -31.66 25.05 -29.96
C THR A 116 -32.43 26.30 -29.57
N VAL A 117 -33.26 26.19 -28.53
CA VAL A 117 -34.12 27.27 -28.01
C VAL A 117 -33.36 28.13 -27.01
N THR A 118 -33.54 29.45 -27.11
CA THR A 118 -32.86 30.44 -26.24
C THR A 118 -33.85 31.51 -25.77
N GLY A 119 -33.71 31.99 -24.53
CA GLY A 119 -34.73 32.80 -23.87
C GLY A 119 -36.09 32.11 -23.73
N GLY A 120 -36.11 30.77 -23.75
CA GLY A 120 -37.34 29.96 -23.77
C GLY A 120 -38.17 30.06 -25.06
N LYS A 121 -37.71 30.75 -26.12
CA LYS A 121 -38.45 30.88 -27.38
C LYS A 121 -37.58 30.58 -28.60
N TRP A 122 -38.21 30.19 -29.69
CA TRP A 122 -37.53 29.98 -30.96
C TRP A 122 -38.45 30.28 -32.13
N ALA A 123 -37.88 30.88 -33.17
CA ALA A 123 -38.53 31.10 -34.45
C ALA A 123 -37.51 30.87 -35.56
N GLY A 124 -37.86 29.99 -36.50
CA GLY A 124 -37.03 29.68 -37.67
C GLY A 124 -37.88 29.50 -38.92
N PRO A 125 -37.27 29.59 -40.12
CA PRO A 125 -37.98 29.47 -41.39
C PRO A 125 -38.55 28.05 -41.59
N LEU A 126 -39.50 27.93 -42.52
CA LEU A 126 -39.99 26.65 -43.04
C LEU A 126 -39.98 26.64 -44.57
N GLU A 127 -39.56 25.51 -45.15
CA GLU A 127 -39.73 25.22 -46.58
C GLU A 127 -41.17 24.78 -46.89
N LYS A 128 -41.57 24.83 -48.18
CA LYS A 128 -42.85 24.27 -48.66
C LYS A 128 -42.82 22.74 -48.67
N ALA A 129 -42.76 22.16 -47.49
CA ALA A 129 -42.68 20.72 -47.27
C ALA A 129 -43.42 20.34 -45.98
N ALA A 130 -43.88 19.09 -45.91
CA ALA A 130 -44.36 18.52 -44.66
C ALA A 130 -43.23 18.59 -43.63
N HIS A 131 -43.55 19.08 -42.42
CA HIS A 131 -42.59 19.23 -41.33
C HIS A 131 -43.06 18.49 -40.07
N SER A 132 -42.10 17.93 -39.35
CA SER A 132 -42.28 17.35 -38.02
C SER A 132 -41.18 17.86 -37.09
N PHE A 133 -41.43 17.83 -35.78
CA PHE A 133 -40.38 18.05 -34.81
C PHE A 133 -40.59 17.25 -33.54
N ASP A 134 -39.47 16.77 -33.00
CA ASP A 134 -39.39 15.90 -31.82
C ASP A 134 -38.26 16.38 -30.91
N ALA A 135 -38.41 16.17 -29.60
CA ALA A 135 -37.38 16.55 -28.62
C ALA A 135 -36.13 15.67 -28.77
N VAL A 136 -34.95 16.28 -28.63
CA VAL A 136 -33.66 15.57 -28.66
C VAL A 136 -33.16 15.38 -27.23
N SER A 137 -32.69 14.18 -26.90
CA SER A 137 -32.10 13.83 -25.59
C SER A 137 -31.08 14.89 -25.12
N PRO A 138 -31.10 15.35 -23.84
CA PRO A 138 -31.89 14.87 -22.70
C PRO A 138 -33.38 15.21 -22.69
N TRP A 139 -33.88 15.99 -23.65
CA TRP A 139 -35.21 16.59 -23.51
C TRP A 139 -36.34 15.62 -23.85
N LYS A 140 -37.41 15.67 -23.06
CA LYS A 140 -38.67 14.97 -23.30
C LYS A 140 -39.79 15.99 -23.47
N LEU A 141 -40.54 15.86 -24.56
CA LEU A 141 -41.72 16.66 -24.83
C LEU A 141 -42.91 16.06 -24.06
N GLU A 142 -43.42 16.79 -23.06
CA GLU A 142 -44.51 16.34 -22.19
C GLU A 142 -45.87 16.75 -22.74
N LYS A 143 -45.93 17.93 -23.37
CA LYS A 143 -47.16 18.45 -23.99
C LYS A 143 -46.83 19.41 -25.14
N LYS A 144 -47.57 19.28 -26.24
CA LYS A 144 -47.53 20.19 -27.40
C LYS A 144 -48.93 20.75 -27.61
N THR A 145 -49.06 22.08 -27.53
CA THR A 145 -50.33 22.79 -27.71
C THR A 145 -50.18 23.71 -28.91
N ALA A 146 -51.01 23.56 -29.94
CA ALA A 146 -51.02 24.49 -31.07
C ALA A 146 -51.67 25.82 -30.67
N SER A 147 -51.20 26.92 -31.28
CA SER A 147 -51.91 28.20 -31.25
C SER A 147 -53.24 28.10 -32.01
N ALA A 148 -54.24 28.87 -31.60
CA ALA A 148 -55.47 29.07 -32.36
C ALA A 148 -55.34 30.21 -33.40
N ASP A 149 -54.37 31.12 -33.20
CA ASP A 149 -54.27 32.39 -33.92
C ASP A 149 -53.19 32.41 -35.01
N GLU A 150 -52.26 31.43 -35.00
CA GLU A 150 -51.10 31.38 -35.90
C GLU A 150 -50.77 29.94 -36.32
N ALA A 151 -50.53 29.70 -37.62
CA ALA A 151 -50.09 28.40 -38.10
C ALA A 151 -48.63 28.10 -37.70
N ALA A 152 -48.31 26.82 -37.50
CA ALA A 152 -47.02 26.33 -36.99
C ALA A 152 -46.49 27.09 -35.75
N SER A 153 -47.38 27.59 -34.90
CA SER A 153 -47.05 28.24 -33.63
C SER A 153 -47.48 27.33 -32.48
N TYR A 154 -46.55 26.96 -31.59
CA TYR A 154 -46.79 25.96 -30.54
C TYR A 154 -46.26 26.39 -29.17
N ALA A 155 -47.10 26.21 -28.14
CA ALA A 155 -46.66 26.21 -26.75
C ALA A 155 -46.25 24.78 -26.33
N LEU A 156 -45.00 24.60 -25.92
CA LEU A 156 -44.43 23.32 -25.50
C LEU A 156 -44.21 23.29 -23.98
N GLU A 157 -44.58 22.18 -23.36
CA GLU A 157 -44.19 21.86 -21.98
C GLU A 157 -43.18 20.70 -22.05
N VAL A 158 -41.98 20.91 -21.52
CA VAL A 158 -40.86 19.97 -21.64
C VAL A 158 -40.30 19.58 -20.27
N SER A 159 -39.70 18.39 -20.19
CA SER A 159 -38.90 17.93 -19.06
C SER A 159 -37.51 17.52 -19.54
N GLN A 160 -36.60 17.31 -18.58
CA GLN A 160 -35.33 16.64 -18.83
C GLN A 160 -35.48 15.19 -18.37
N LEU A 161 -35.00 14.23 -19.16
CA LEU A 161 -34.93 12.84 -18.79
C LEU A 161 -34.10 12.68 -17.50
N PRO A 162 -34.54 11.86 -16.53
CA PRO A 162 -33.81 11.67 -15.28
C PRO A 162 -32.47 10.98 -15.57
N TRP A 163 -31.40 11.49 -14.96
CA TRP A 163 -30.07 10.91 -15.04
C TRP A 163 -29.43 10.85 -13.65
N THR A 164 -28.49 9.93 -13.48
CA THR A 164 -27.77 9.69 -12.23
C THR A 164 -26.30 10.09 -12.36
N ALA A 165 -25.73 10.72 -11.33
CA ALA A 165 -24.31 11.01 -11.27
C ALA A 165 -23.49 9.72 -11.05
N LYS A 166 -22.27 9.68 -11.56
CA LYS A 166 -21.35 8.54 -11.49
C LYS A 166 -19.92 9.00 -11.26
N ILE A 167 -19.24 8.38 -10.31
CA ILE A 167 -17.80 8.57 -10.09
C ILE A 167 -17.06 7.81 -11.18
N THR A 168 -16.28 8.54 -11.99
CA THR A 168 -15.61 8.02 -13.19
C THR A 168 -14.12 7.75 -12.99
N SER A 169 -13.50 8.35 -11.96
CA SER A 169 -12.06 8.16 -11.69
C SER A 169 -11.72 6.89 -10.91
N HIS A 170 -12.71 6.23 -10.28
CA HIS A 170 -12.50 5.05 -9.44
C HIS A 170 -13.62 4.03 -9.69
N THR A 171 -13.26 2.84 -10.17
CA THR A 171 -14.18 1.69 -10.36
C THR A 171 -14.48 0.96 -9.06
N ASP A 172 -13.47 0.88 -8.20
CA ASP A 172 -13.45 0.06 -6.99
C ASP A 172 -13.91 0.88 -5.77
N GLY A 173 -13.86 0.31 -4.57
CA GLY A 173 -14.25 1.03 -3.35
C GLY A 173 -15.76 1.22 -3.20
N LYS A 174 -16.59 0.37 -3.81
CA LYS A 174 -18.05 0.49 -3.82
C LYS A 174 -18.76 -0.07 -2.57
N ALA A 175 -18.00 -0.40 -1.51
CA ALA A 175 -18.51 -0.84 -0.22
C ALA A 175 -17.52 -0.51 0.91
N GLU A 176 -18.00 -0.39 2.15
CA GLU A 176 -17.15 -0.05 3.31
C GLU A 176 -16.12 -1.14 3.66
N ASP A 177 -16.47 -2.41 3.45
CA ASP A 177 -15.63 -3.59 3.73
C ASP A 177 -14.64 -3.90 2.59
N ALA A 178 -14.91 -3.39 1.38
CA ALA A 178 -14.02 -3.42 0.22
C ALA A 178 -13.67 -2.00 -0.28
N PRO A 179 -13.05 -1.13 0.55
CA PRO A 179 -12.78 0.26 0.21
C PRO A 179 -11.56 0.41 -0.71
N PHE A 180 -11.52 1.49 -1.49
CA PHE A 180 -10.37 1.84 -2.32
C PHE A 180 -9.16 2.19 -1.45
N LYS A 181 -7.98 1.64 -1.78
CA LYS A 181 -6.73 1.87 -1.03
C LYS A 181 -6.03 3.13 -1.55
N GLN A 182 -6.06 4.22 -0.80
CA GLN A 182 -5.23 5.40 -1.09
C GLN A 182 -3.93 5.36 -0.28
N TYR A 183 -2.79 5.32 -0.95
CA TYR A 183 -1.46 5.28 -0.33
C TYR A 183 -0.97 6.68 0.04
N VAL A 184 -1.49 7.21 1.15
CA VAL A 184 -1.46 8.63 1.51
C VAL A 184 -0.05 9.21 1.72
N ASN A 185 0.95 8.38 2.01
CA ASN A 185 2.33 8.82 2.20
C ASN A 185 3.14 8.96 0.89
N LEU A 186 2.70 8.38 -0.22
CA LEU A 186 3.41 8.45 -1.51
C LEU A 186 3.36 9.86 -2.12
N PRO A 187 4.21 10.20 -3.13
CA PRO A 187 4.14 11.49 -3.80
C PRO A 187 2.77 11.68 -4.47
N ILE A 188 2.15 12.84 -4.29
CA ILE A 188 0.90 13.20 -4.97
C ILE A 188 1.14 13.09 -6.48
N THR A 189 0.44 12.16 -7.11
CA THR A 189 0.48 11.92 -8.56
C THR A 189 -0.97 11.96 -9.03
N ASP A 190 -1.31 12.95 -9.85
CA ASP A 190 -2.71 13.28 -10.10
C ASP A 190 -3.50 12.13 -10.75
N GLY A 191 -4.74 11.92 -10.30
CA GLY A 191 -5.61 10.83 -10.75
C GLY A 191 -5.13 9.42 -10.38
N THR A 192 -4.32 9.24 -9.33
CA THR A 192 -3.81 7.91 -8.93
C THR A 192 -4.03 7.60 -7.44
N GLU A 193 -3.82 6.32 -7.10
CA GLU A 193 -3.75 5.75 -5.74
C GLU A 193 -2.72 6.41 -4.78
N LYS A 194 -1.99 7.46 -5.19
CA LYS A 194 -0.78 7.96 -4.51
C LYS A 194 -0.96 9.34 -3.89
N GLY A 195 -0.61 9.45 -2.62
CA GLY A 195 -0.56 10.70 -1.86
C GLY A 195 -1.89 11.08 -1.20
N ASN A 196 -1.81 12.04 -0.27
CA ASN A 196 -2.91 12.45 0.60
C ASN A 196 -3.91 13.43 -0.01
N LEU A 197 -3.82 13.71 -1.32
CA LEU A 197 -4.76 14.55 -2.05
C LEU A 197 -5.27 13.77 -3.26
N MET A 198 -6.44 13.16 -3.11
CA MET A 198 -7.04 12.28 -4.12
C MET A 198 -7.96 13.09 -5.04
N ARG A 199 -7.71 13.06 -6.36
CA ARG A 199 -8.61 13.62 -7.38
C ARG A 199 -9.81 12.71 -7.58
N VAL A 200 -11.01 13.29 -7.57
CA VAL A 200 -12.26 12.57 -7.87
C VAL A 200 -12.94 13.25 -9.06
N GLU A 201 -13.26 12.45 -10.07
CA GLU A 201 -14.01 12.89 -11.24
C GLU A 201 -15.41 12.29 -11.27
N VAL A 202 -16.41 13.13 -11.56
CA VAL A 202 -17.83 12.76 -11.55
C VAL A 202 -18.49 13.28 -12.82
N ALA A 203 -19.28 12.44 -13.46
CA ALA A 203 -20.02 12.77 -14.68
C ALA A 203 -21.46 12.24 -14.58
N PRO A 204 -22.37 12.64 -15.48
CA PRO A 204 -23.58 11.88 -15.75
C PRO A 204 -23.23 10.43 -16.15
N HIS A 205 -24.01 9.45 -15.68
CA HIS A 205 -23.83 8.04 -16.06
C HIS A 205 -23.99 7.87 -17.58
N ASP A 206 -25.08 8.43 -18.15
CA ASP A 206 -25.18 8.70 -19.58
C ASP A 206 -24.79 10.15 -19.84
N ARG A 207 -23.61 10.35 -20.46
CA ARG A 207 -23.10 11.67 -20.83
C ARG A 207 -24.01 12.42 -21.80
N ALA A 208 -24.89 11.75 -22.56
CA ALA A 208 -25.86 12.43 -23.39
C ALA A 208 -26.92 13.20 -22.58
N LEU A 209 -27.12 12.86 -21.30
CA LEU A 209 -28.18 13.44 -20.46
C LEU A 209 -27.76 14.68 -19.66
N GLY A 210 -26.45 14.85 -19.41
CA GLY A 210 -25.95 16.02 -18.70
C GLY A 210 -25.84 17.25 -19.58
N LEU A 211 -26.40 18.36 -19.12
CA LEU A 211 -26.26 19.68 -19.72
C LEU A 211 -25.26 20.53 -18.96
N LYS A 212 -24.70 21.52 -19.65
CA LYS A 212 -23.92 22.60 -19.04
C LYS A 212 -24.72 23.29 -17.93
N ASP A 213 -24.02 23.78 -16.91
CA ASP A 213 -24.51 24.55 -15.77
C ASP A 213 -25.45 23.81 -14.79
N GLN A 214 -25.91 22.59 -15.10
CA GLN A 214 -26.56 21.67 -14.15
C GLN A 214 -25.66 21.38 -12.93
N LYS A 215 -26.29 20.97 -11.82
CA LYS A 215 -25.61 20.69 -10.55
C LYS A 215 -25.45 19.20 -10.28
N ILE A 216 -24.30 18.84 -9.70
CA ILE A 216 -24.02 17.55 -9.07
C ILE A 216 -23.72 17.83 -7.61
N SER A 217 -24.53 17.33 -6.68
CA SER A 217 -24.18 17.38 -5.27
C SER A 217 -23.13 16.33 -4.93
N VAL A 218 -22.24 16.71 -4.03
CA VAL A 218 -21.18 15.86 -3.47
C VAL A 218 -21.26 15.94 -1.95
N CYS A 219 -21.38 14.77 -1.32
CA CYS A 219 -21.21 14.59 0.11
C CYS A 219 -19.87 13.90 0.36
N VAL A 220 -19.02 14.45 1.23
CA VAL A 220 -17.78 13.78 1.69
C VAL A 220 -17.84 13.67 3.21
N THR A 221 -17.78 12.45 3.73
CA THR A 221 -17.90 12.13 5.15
C THR A 221 -16.68 11.35 5.64
N PHE A 222 -15.89 11.94 6.53
CA PHE A 222 -14.84 11.23 7.26
C PHE A 222 -15.40 10.70 8.58
N LYS A 223 -15.14 9.43 8.92
CA LYS A 223 -15.74 8.82 10.11
C LYS A 223 -15.24 9.44 11.42
N ALA A 224 -16.12 9.49 12.41
CA ALA A 224 -15.80 9.89 13.79
C ALA A 224 -14.75 8.98 14.46
N THR A 225 -14.56 7.76 13.94
CA THR A 225 -13.58 6.76 14.39
C THR A 225 -12.19 6.93 13.81
N ASN A 226 -11.99 7.90 12.90
CA ASN A 226 -10.67 8.18 12.30
C ASN A 226 -9.68 8.74 13.33
N SER A 227 -8.44 8.93 12.91
CA SER A 227 -7.40 9.61 13.67
C SER A 227 -7.79 11.05 14.01
N LYS A 228 -7.29 11.53 15.16
CA LYS A 228 -7.41 12.92 15.62
C LYS A 228 -6.35 13.85 15.02
N ARG A 229 -5.55 13.36 14.05
CA ARG A 229 -4.52 14.16 13.35
C ARG A 229 -5.15 15.23 12.45
N THR A 230 -4.51 16.40 12.44
CA THR A 230 -4.92 17.59 11.68
C THR A 230 -3.83 18.06 10.70
N THR A 231 -2.80 17.24 10.48
CA THR A 231 -1.68 17.54 9.58
C THR A 231 -1.46 16.34 8.64
N PRO A 232 -1.89 16.45 7.36
CA PRO A 232 -2.90 17.39 6.85
C PRO A 232 -4.26 17.20 7.55
N ARG A 233 -5.16 18.20 7.46
CA ARG A 233 -6.52 18.06 7.99
C ARG A 233 -7.42 17.41 6.93
N PRO A 234 -8.20 16.36 7.27
CA PRO A 234 -9.19 15.78 6.35
C PRO A 234 -10.22 16.83 5.87
N ALA A 235 -10.33 17.04 4.56
CA ALA A 235 -11.14 18.10 3.96
C ALA A 235 -11.57 17.82 2.50
N LEU A 236 -12.71 18.39 2.10
CA LEU A 236 -13.10 18.54 0.69
C LEU A 236 -12.44 19.80 0.11
N ILE A 237 -11.77 19.67 -1.05
CA ILE A 237 -11.08 20.74 -1.75
C ILE A 237 -11.74 20.96 -3.13
N ILE A 238 -12.19 22.19 -3.41
CA ILE A 238 -12.76 22.57 -4.71
C ILE A 238 -12.04 23.83 -5.20
N ASN A 239 -11.59 23.84 -6.46
CA ASN A 239 -10.82 24.93 -7.08
C ASN A 239 -9.61 25.39 -6.24
N GLY A 240 -8.92 24.43 -5.60
CA GLY A 240 -7.77 24.69 -4.72
C GLY A 240 -8.12 25.19 -3.30
N LEU A 241 -9.40 25.44 -2.99
CA LEU A 241 -9.84 25.93 -1.69
C LEU A 241 -10.46 24.81 -0.84
N ALA A 242 -10.01 24.69 0.40
CA ALA A 242 -10.61 23.80 1.39
C ALA A 242 -11.99 24.32 1.81
N LYS A 243 -12.98 23.43 1.88
CA LYS A 243 -14.34 23.75 2.31
C LYS A 243 -14.51 23.55 3.82
N THR A 244 -15.52 24.22 4.38
CA THR A 244 -15.87 24.09 5.80
C THR A 244 -16.79 22.89 5.99
N SER A 245 -16.66 22.16 7.11
CA SER A 245 -17.59 21.08 7.44
C SER A 245 -18.97 21.65 7.77
N THR A 246 -20.04 20.89 7.49
CA THR A 246 -21.42 21.29 7.81
C THR A 246 -21.65 21.45 9.32
N ASP A 247 -20.83 20.81 10.15
CA ASP A 247 -20.66 21.13 11.56
C ASP A 247 -19.31 21.83 11.76
N ALA A 248 -19.34 23.09 12.17
CA ALA A 248 -18.14 23.89 12.45
C ALA A 248 -17.41 23.48 13.75
N GLY A 249 -18.10 22.79 14.67
CA GLY A 249 -17.50 22.21 15.87
C GLY A 249 -16.81 20.86 15.63
N ALA A 250 -17.06 20.22 14.49
CA ALA A 250 -16.53 18.89 14.20
C ALA A 250 -14.99 18.88 14.04
N ALA A 251 -14.37 17.89 14.66
CA ALA A 251 -12.93 17.64 14.62
C ALA A 251 -12.64 16.17 14.25
N PRO A 252 -11.53 15.89 13.53
CA PRO A 252 -11.10 14.53 13.23
C PRO A 252 -11.11 13.64 14.47
N GLY A 253 -11.52 12.38 14.32
CA GLY A 253 -11.53 11.38 15.39
C GLY A 253 -12.38 11.71 16.63
N THR A 254 -13.30 12.67 16.51
CA THR A 254 -14.15 13.13 17.63
C THR A 254 -15.61 13.24 17.18
N ALA A 255 -15.85 13.77 15.99
CA ALA A 255 -17.13 13.75 15.29
C ALA A 255 -16.89 13.38 13.82
N ALA A 256 -17.95 13.04 13.08
CA ALA A 256 -17.84 12.85 11.65
C ALA A 256 -17.67 14.20 10.95
N LEU A 257 -16.66 14.34 10.09
CA LEU A 257 -16.50 15.54 9.27
C LEU A 257 -17.28 15.36 7.98
N VAL A 258 -18.45 16.00 7.91
CA VAL A 258 -19.32 16.00 6.73
C VAL A 258 -19.11 17.30 5.95
N TYR A 259 -18.93 17.20 4.64
CA TYR A 259 -18.83 18.31 3.70
C TYR A 259 -19.90 18.12 2.62
N LYS A 260 -20.66 19.16 2.29
CA LYS A 260 -21.71 19.13 1.25
C LYS A 260 -21.56 20.32 0.32
N GLU A 261 -21.45 20.05 -0.98
CA GLU A 261 -21.14 21.04 -2.01
C GLU A 261 -21.85 20.70 -3.33
N GLN A 262 -22.17 21.71 -4.13
CA GLN A 262 -22.68 21.51 -5.50
C GLN A 262 -21.61 21.89 -6.53
N LEU A 263 -21.26 20.94 -7.39
CA LEU A 263 -20.40 21.16 -8.55
C LEU A 263 -21.23 21.49 -9.78
N THR A 264 -20.72 22.35 -10.64
CA THR A 264 -21.42 22.82 -11.85
C THR A 264 -20.81 22.18 -13.09
N LEU A 265 -21.61 21.51 -13.91
CA LEU A 265 -21.13 20.86 -15.14
C LEU A 265 -20.59 21.90 -16.14
N PRO A 266 -19.31 21.82 -16.56
CA PRO A 266 -18.69 22.87 -17.37
C PRO A 266 -19.14 22.87 -18.84
N ALA A 267 -19.68 21.75 -19.32
CA ALA A 267 -20.19 21.55 -20.67
C ALA A 267 -21.22 20.39 -20.69
N ASN A 268 -22.02 20.30 -21.76
CA ASN A 268 -22.90 19.14 -21.99
C ASN A 268 -22.06 17.85 -22.05
N GLY A 269 -22.48 16.81 -21.33
CA GLY A 269 -21.75 15.55 -21.17
C GLY A 269 -20.37 15.65 -20.51
N GLY A 270 -20.01 16.80 -19.96
CA GLY A 270 -18.74 17.04 -19.29
C GLY A 270 -18.57 16.28 -17.97
N SER A 271 -17.41 16.48 -17.33
CA SER A 271 -17.13 15.97 -15.99
C SER A 271 -16.87 17.14 -15.03
N CYS A 272 -17.30 16.97 -13.77
CA CYS A 272 -16.87 17.78 -12.63
C CYS A 272 -15.65 17.12 -11.96
N VAL A 273 -14.74 17.94 -11.44
CA VAL A 273 -13.55 17.47 -10.71
C VAL A 273 -13.49 18.17 -9.35
N PHE A 274 -13.23 17.39 -8.29
CA PHE A 274 -12.87 17.89 -6.97
C PHE A 274 -11.72 17.06 -6.40
N HIS A 275 -11.16 17.49 -5.27
CA HIS A 275 -10.13 16.72 -4.58
C HIS A 275 -10.54 16.49 -3.13
N VAL A 276 -10.14 15.34 -2.59
CA VAL A 276 -10.33 15.01 -1.17
C VAL A 276 -8.96 14.95 -0.53
N GLN A 277 -8.73 15.85 0.43
CA GLN A 277 -7.55 15.80 1.28
C GLN A 277 -7.81 14.81 2.41
N LEU A 278 -6.98 13.76 2.46
CA LEU A 278 -7.00 12.70 3.47
C LEU A 278 -5.93 12.98 4.54
N GLY A 279 -6.05 12.38 5.73
CA GLY A 279 -4.98 12.38 6.73
C GLY A 279 -3.81 11.46 6.35
N TYR A 280 -2.74 11.43 7.15
CA TYR A 280 -1.64 10.45 6.99
C TYR A 280 -1.79 9.17 7.84
N ALA A 281 -2.79 9.10 8.73
CA ALA A 281 -3.00 7.91 9.57
C ALA A 281 -3.61 6.75 8.76
N GLY A 282 -3.14 5.54 9.01
CA GLY A 282 -3.59 4.32 8.33
C GLY A 282 -4.88 3.78 8.93
N GLY A 283 -5.88 3.51 8.09
CA GLY A 283 -7.20 3.05 8.50
C GLY A 283 -8.25 4.13 8.70
N ASP A 284 -7.90 5.40 8.48
CA ASP A 284 -8.88 6.48 8.37
C ASP A 284 -9.79 6.21 7.16
N MET A 285 -11.10 6.26 7.38
CA MET A 285 -12.14 5.98 6.38
C MET A 285 -12.79 7.28 5.91
N CYS A 286 -12.95 7.40 4.60
CA CYS A 286 -13.69 8.46 3.92
C CYS A 286 -14.78 7.85 3.04
N HIS A 287 -15.99 8.39 3.14
CA HIS A 287 -17.15 8.03 2.32
C HIS A 287 -17.51 9.21 1.43
N ILE A 288 -17.57 8.99 0.12
CA ILE A 288 -17.86 10.01 -0.88
C ILE A 288 -19.14 9.56 -1.58
N GLN A 289 -20.18 10.39 -1.58
CA GLN A 289 -21.45 10.12 -2.25
C GLN A 289 -21.74 11.25 -3.24
N VAL A 290 -22.28 10.90 -4.40
CA VAL A 290 -22.62 11.87 -5.45
C VAL A 290 -24.06 11.71 -5.88
N GLY A 291 -24.64 12.76 -6.46
CA GLY A 291 -25.94 12.65 -7.12
C GLY A 291 -26.32 13.88 -7.92
N PHE A 292 -27.35 13.73 -8.74
CA PHE A 292 -27.92 14.82 -9.51
C PHE A 292 -28.63 15.84 -8.59
N ASP A 293 -28.40 17.12 -8.86
CA ASP A 293 -29.02 18.26 -8.17
C ASP A 293 -28.80 18.22 -6.64
N ASP A 294 -29.83 18.14 -5.80
CA ASP A 294 -29.70 18.01 -4.33
C ASP A 294 -29.45 16.57 -3.82
N GLY A 295 -29.43 15.56 -4.71
CA GLY A 295 -29.26 14.15 -4.34
C GLY A 295 -27.80 13.77 -4.05
N THR A 296 -27.57 12.86 -3.11
CA THR A 296 -26.22 12.29 -2.83
C THR A 296 -26.31 10.78 -2.59
N GLY A 297 -26.81 10.04 -3.57
CA GLY A 297 -27.03 8.59 -3.49
C GLY A 297 -27.13 7.88 -4.84
N ASP A 298 -26.62 8.50 -5.90
CA ASP A 298 -26.62 7.92 -7.26
C ASP A 298 -25.44 6.96 -7.47
N ASP A 299 -24.29 7.30 -6.88
CA ASP A 299 -23.07 6.50 -6.82
C ASP A 299 -22.25 6.90 -5.59
N GLU A 300 -21.39 6.00 -5.11
CA GLU A 300 -20.53 6.24 -3.95
C GLU A 300 -19.13 5.65 -4.10
N LEU A 301 -18.23 6.06 -3.20
CA LEU A 301 -16.84 5.63 -3.11
C LEU A 301 -16.39 5.67 -1.65
N TRP A 302 -16.07 4.50 -1.11
CA TRP A 302 -15.38 4.32 0.16
C TRP A 302 -13.87 4.28 -0.09
N VAL A 303 -13.13 5.08 0.68
CA VAL A 303 -11.67 5.18 0.61
C VAL A 303 -11.10 4.89 2.00
N CYS A 304 -10.08 4.04 2.03
CA CYS A 304 -9.32 3.72 3.22
C CYS A 304 -7.88 4.21 3.04
N ASN A 305 -7.36 4.91 4.06
CA ASN A 305 -5.96 5.31 4.10
C ASN A 305 -5.04 4.11 4.30
N TRP A 306 -4.19 3.84 3.31
CA TRP A 306 -3.06 2.91 3.39
C TRP A 306 -1.73 3.65 3.33
N ARG A 307 -0.65 3.00 3.75
CA ARG A 307 0.70 3.55 3.70
C ARG A 307 1.62 2.54 3.04
N ARG A 308 2.29 2.92 1.96
CA ARG A 308 3.25 2.05 1.28
C ARG A 308 4.66 2.35 1.76
N LEU A 309 5.35 1.34 2.25
CA LEU A 309 6.78 1.37 2.53
C LEU A 309 7.49 0.60 1.41
N GLU A 310 8.58 1.15 0.92
CA GLU A 310 9.49 0.46 0.01
C GLU A 310 10.62 -0.17 0.83
N SER A 311 11.07 -1.37 0.48
CA SER A 311 12.16 -2.07 1.16
C SER A 311 13.18 -2.56 0.14
N GLU A 312 14.34 -1.93 0.13
CA GLU A 312 15.51 -2.37 -0.64
C GLU A 312 16.24 -3.46 0.15
N PHE A 313 16.67 -4.57 -0.48
CA PHE A 313 17.36 -5.66 0.24
C PHE A 313 18.66 -6.16 -0.39
N VAL A 314 19.57 -6.60 0.49
CA VAL A 314 20.95 -7.00 0.18
C VAL A 314 21.22 -8.41 0.71
N VAL A 315 21.07 -9.42 -0.17
CA VAL A 315 21.01 -10.85 0.17
C VAL A 315 22.33 -11.57 -0.17
N PRO A 316 22.65 -12.71 0.48
CA PRO A 316 23.73 -13.59 0.02
C PRO A 316 23.43 -14.22 -1.34
N HIS A 317 24.45 -14.71 -2.04
CA HIS A 317 24.28 -15.57 -3.21
C HIS A 317 23.63 -16.94 -2.84
N SER A 318 22.90 -17.57 -3.76
CA SER A 318 22.02 -18.72 -3.46
C SER A 318 22.71 -19.92 -2.81
N ASN A 319 23.98 -20.18 -3.15
CA ASN A 319 24.79 -21.24 -2.53
C ASN A 319 25.01 -21.04 -1.02
N LEU A 320 24.89 -19.80 -0.53
CA LEU A 320 24.98 -19.41 0.88
C LEU A 320 23.61 -19.32 1.57
N ARG A 321 22.51 -19.30 0.81
CA ARG A 321 21.11 -19.15 1.29
C ARG A 321 20.46 -20.48 1.70
N GLN A 322 21.25 -21.42 2.23
CA GLN A 322 20.75 -22.74 2.63
C GLN A 322 19.71 -22.61 3.76
N GLY A 323 18.50 -23.16 3.54
CA GLY A 323 17.36 -23.03 4.45
C GLY A 323 16.61 -21.69 4.38
N TRP A 324 16.91 -20.82 3.41
CA TRP A 324 16.23 -19.52 3.24
C TRP A 324 15.26 -19.50 2.04
N ASP A 325 15.01 -20.65 1.40
CA ASP A 325 14.16 -20.82 0.21
C ASP A 325 12.74 -20.25 0.41
N LYS A 326 12.25 -20.26 1.65
CA LYS A 326 10.95 -19.72 2.04
C LYS A 326 10.96 -18.24 2.42
N ILE A 327 12.12 -17.60 2.43
CA ILE A 327 12.31 -16.17 2.71
C ILE A 327 12.56 -15.42 1.39
N VAL A 328 13.48 -15.93 0.56
CA VAL A 328 13.87 -15.36 -0.73
C VAL A 328 14.01 -16.50 -1.75
N ASN A 329 13.57 -16.33 -3.00
CA ASN A 329 13.79 -17.31 -4.07
C ASN A 329 15.30 -17.56 -4.31
N ASN A 330 15.67 -18.74 -4.81
CA ASN A 330 17.08 -19.04 -5.14
C ASN A 330 17.53 -18.51 -6.52
N ASP A 331 17.01 -17.34 -6.92
CA ASP A 331 17.47 -16.60 -8.09
C ASP A 331 18.50 -15.56 -7.63
N ASP A 332 19.66 -15.51 -8.29
CA ASP A 332 20.73 -14.54 -8.04
C ASP A 332 20.76 -13.40 -9.07
N ALA A 333 20.06 -13.54 -10.20
CA ALA A 333 19.85 -12.46 -11.16
C ALA A 333 18.64 -11.59 -10.77
N ASP A 334 17.63 -12.20 -10.13
CA ASP A 334 16.40 -11.53 -9.70
C ASP A 334 15.89 -12.05 -8.34
N PRO A 335 16.62 -11.79 -7.24
CA PRO A 335 16.24 -12.25 -5.90
C PRO A 335 14.96 -11.53 -5.43
N LYS A 336 13.92 -12.29 -5.12
CA LYS A 336 12.58 -11.82 -4.72
C LYS A 336 12.13 -12.44 -3.40
N PRO A 337 11.31 -11.73 -2.61
CA PRO A 337 10.62 -12.32 -1.47
C PRO A 337 9.91 -13.61 -1.89
N HIS A 338 10.04 -14.67 -1.11
CA HIS A 338 9.24 -15.87 -1.33
C HIS A 338 7.78 -15.63 -0.87
N PRO A 339 6.75 -16.18 -1.56
CA PRO A 339 5.35 -15.94 -1.22
C PRO A 339 4.95 -16.24 0.24
N ASP A 340 5.58 -17.22 0.90
CA ASP A 340 5.37 -17.51 2.33
C ASP A 340 5.77 -16.30 3.20
N PHE A 341 6.88 -15.64 2.89
CA PHE A 341 7.41 -14.49 3.62
C PHE A 341 6.57 -13.23 3.35
N GLU A 342 6.15 -13.00 2.11
CA GLU A 342 5.16 -11.94 1.83
C GLU A 342 3.84 -12.16 2.58
N SER A 343 3.34 -13.40 2.59
CA SER A 343 2.09 -13.75 3.27
C SER A 343 2.21 -13.59 4.79
N ALA A 344 3.38 -13.92 5.35
CA ALA A 344 3.67 -13.67 6.76
C ALA A 344 3.72 -12.17 7.08
N LEU A 345 4.33 -11.34 6.22
CA LEU A 345 4.35 -9.89 6.36
C LEU A 345 2.95 -9.27 6.24
N LYS A 346 2.17 -9.65 5.22
CA LYS A 346 0.79 -9.18 5.00
C LYS A 346 -0.10 -9.45 6.21
N ARG A 347 -0.07 -10.66 6.79
CA ARG A 347 -0.81 -11.00 8.03
C ARG A 347 -0.44 -10.11 9.24
N ILE A 348 0.77 -9.55 9.30
CA ILE A 348 1.21 -8.66 10.38
C ILE A 348 0.88 -7.19 10.08
N LEU A 349 1.02 -6.75 8.82
CA LEU A 349 1.02 -5.34 8.41
C LEU A 349 -0.30 -4.86 7.81
N ASP A 350 -1.08 -5.71 7.14
CA ASP A 350 -2.42 -5.36 6.62
C ASP A 350 -3.38 -4.90 7.75
N PRO A 351 -3.40 -5.53 8.95
CA PRO A 351 -4.21 -5.04 10.08
C PRO A 351 -3.79 -3.65 10.59
N LEU A 352 -2.66 -3.10 10.12
CA LEU A 352 -2.10 -1.78 10.44
C LEU A 352 -2.25 -0.79 9.28
N PHE A 353 -2.80 -1.22 8.14
CA PHE A 353 -2.86 -0.47 6.89
C PHE A 353 -1.48 -0.01 6.42
N ILE A 354 -0.51 -0.94 6.47
CA ILE A 354 0.83 -0.78 5.92
C ILE A 354 1.05 -1.86 4.86
N GLU A 355 1.43 -1.45 3.65
CA GLU A 355 1.87 -2.35 2.59
C GLU A 355 3.39 -2.24 2.47
N LEU A 356 4.10 -3.35 2.60
CA LEU A 356 5.55 -3.42 2.36
C LEU A 356 5.80 -3.92 0.94
N THR A 357 6.49 -3.11 0.14
CA THR A 357 6.80 -3.41 -1.27
C THR A 357 8.31 -3.51 -1.47
N PHE A 358 8.72 -4.29 -2.46
CA PHE A 358 10.11 -4.69 -2.68
C PHE A 358 10.56 -4.33 -4.11
N PRO A 359 10.81 -3.05 -4.42
CA PRO A 359 11.07 -2.59 -5.78
C PRO A 359 12.30 -3.23 -6.40
N ASP A 360 12.25 -3.52 -7.70
CA ASP A 360 13.33 -4.23 -8.42
C ASP A 360 14.66 -3.42 -8.49
N ALA A 361 14.59 -2.11 -8.22
CA ALA A 361 15.67 -1.14 -8.45
C ALA A 361 16.89 -1.26 -7.51
N PHE A 362 16.79 -1.98 -6.38
CA PHE A 362 17.98 -2.31 -5.57
C PHE A 362 17.86 -3.70 -4.93
N ARG A 363 18.27 -4.68 -5.71
CA ARG A 363 18.46 -6.08 -5.34
C ARG A 363 19.94 -6.41 -5.48
N ALA A 364 20.68 -6.34 -4.37
CA ALA A 364 22.11 -6.65 -4.37
C ALA A 364 22.34 -8.06 -3.86
N VAL A 365 23.00 -8.89 -4.66
CA VAL A 365 23.49 -10.22 -4.26
C VAL A 365 24.98 -10.11 -3.98
N TYR A 366 25.42 -10.54 -2.79
CA TYR A 366 26.85 -10.66 -2.49
C TYR A 366 27.36 -12.09 -2.70
N THR A 367 28.37 -12.23 -3.55
CA THR A 367 28.94 -13.52 -3.97
C THR A 367 30.11 -13.94 -3.08
N ASP A 368 30.57 -15.18 -3.26
CA ASP A 368 31.91 -15.56 -2.85
C ASP A 368 32.97 -14.83 -3.71
N ALA A 369 34.14 -14.56 -3.13
CA ALA A 369 35.29 -14.01 -3.83
C ALA A 369 36.59 -14.69 -3.37
N ASP A 370 37.50 -14.96 -4.30
CA ASP A 370 38.84 -15.45 -3.97
C ASP A 370 39.67 -14.33 -3.31
N ILE A 371 40.08 -14.55 -2.06
CA ILE A 371 40.91 -13.59 -1.32
C ILE A 371 42.24 -13.31 -2.05
N ASN A 372 42.77 -14.29 -2.79
CA ASN A 372 44.06 -14.19 -3.48
C ASN A 372 43.93 -13.29 -4.71
N ALA A 373 42.86 -13.43 -5.49
CA ALA A 373 42.51 -12.49 -6.57
C ALA A 373 42.30 -11.06 -6.02
N LEU A 374 41.60 -10.93 -4.88
CA LEU A 374 41.34 -9.66 -4.20
C LEU A 374 42.62 -8.93 -3.76
N LEU A 375 43.54 -9.66 -3.10
CA LEU A 375 44.84 -9.15 -2.66
C LEU A 375 45.75 -8.80 -3.85
N SER A 376 45.73 -9.62 -4.91
CA SER A 376 46.50 -9.38 -6.14
C SER A 376 46.04 -8.14 -6.89
N ALA A 377 44.72 -7.93 -7.01
CA ALA A 377 44.13 -6.79 -7.71
C ALA A 377 44.40 -5.42 -7.05
N ARG A 378 44.83 -5.40 -5.77
CA ARG A 378 45.24 -4.19 -5.04
C ARG A 378 46.75 -4.13 -4.73
N GLY A 379 47.56 -4.95 -5.39
CA GLY A 379 49.03 -4.90 -5.23
C GLY A 379 49.55 -5.29 -3.85
N GLY A 380 48.76 -6.01 -3.05
CA GLY A 380 49.14 -6.49 -1.72
C GLY A 380 49.03 -5.48 -0.57
N THR A 381 48.53 -4.26 -0.80
CA THR A 381 48.37 -3.22 0.24
C THR A 381 46.90 -2.86 0.50
N ASP A 382 46.53 -2.76 1.78
CA ASP A 382 45.28 -2.19 2.30
C ASP A 382 43.97 -2.64 1.60
N THR A 383 43.82 -3.95 1.46
CA THR A 383 42.51 -4.56 1.27
C THR A 383 41.77 -4.60 2.61
N PHE A 384 40.74 -3.76 2.75
CA PHE A 384 39.83 -3.78 3.91
C PHE A 384 38.97 -5.05 3.90
N ILE A 385 39.56 -6.16 4.36
CA ILE A 385 38.85 -7.39 4.73
C ILE A 385 37.83 -7.02 5.80
N LEU A 386 36.54 -7.14 5.48
CA LEU A 386 35.45 -6.93 6.42
C LEU A 386 35.61 -7.90 7.62
N PRO A 387 35.79 -7.42 8.87
CA PRO A 387 35.90 -8.27 10.06
C PRO A 387 34.58 -9.02 10.38
N GLY A 388 34.36 -10.12 9.66
CA GLY A 388 33.09 -10.87 9.65
C GLY A 388 32.89 -11.77 8.42
N ALA A 389 33.79 -11.73 7.43
CA ALA A 389 33.71 -12.60 6.24
C ALA A 389 33.79 -14.10 6.63
N TYR A 390 32.79 -14.88 6.20
CA TYR A 390 32.74 -16.31 6.46
C TYR A 390 33.68 -17.08 5.50
N VAL A 391 34.34 -18.11 6.02
CA VAL A 391 35.19 -19.04 5.24
C VAL A 391 34.59 -20.43 5.37
N HIS A 392 33.91 -20.89 4.32
CA HIS A 392 33.25 -22.19 4.35
C HIS A 392 34.25 -23.32 4.02
N ASP A 393 34.31 -24.34 4.86
CA ASP A 393 35.23 -25.49 4.81
C ASP A 393 35.27 -26.26 3.48
N ARG A 394 34.17 -26.21 2.71
CA ARG A 394 34.11 -26.79 1.36
C ARG A 394 34.98 -26.03 0.34
N LEU A 395 35.65 -24.95 0.75
CA LEU A 395 36.47 -24.04 -0.05
C LEU A 395 37.95 -24.10 0.39
N THR A 396 38.58 -25.27 0.22
CA THR A 396 40.04 -25.44 0.32
C THR A 396 40.57 -26.42 -0.74
N PRO A 397 41.80 -26.25 -1.27
CA PRO A 397 42.66 -25.06 -1.22
C PRO A 397 42.29 -24.03 -2.31
N GLY A 398 42.55 -22.75 -2.02
CA GLY A 398 41.96 -21.63 -2.78
C GLY A 398 40.98 -20.91 -1.86
N LYS A 399 41.49 -19.95 -1.09
CA LYS A 399 40.79 -19.38 0.08
C LYS A 399 39.73 -18.36 -0.35
N ASN A 400 38.63 -18.85 -0.90
CA ASN A 400 37.44 -18.06 -1.11
C ASN A 400 36.85 -17.69 0.26
N CYS A 401 36.47 -16.43 0.43
CA CYS A 401 35.63 -15.98 1.54
C CYS A 401 34.49 -15.16 0.94
N THR A 402 33.34 -15.14 1.61
CA THR A 402 32.24 -14.32 1.12
C THR A 402 32.54 -12.84 1.37
N PHE A 403 32.67 -12.07 0.30
CA PHE A 403 32.95 -10.63 0.33
C PHE A 403 32.04 -9.92 -0.68
N LEU A 404 31.52 -8.76 -0.30
CA LEU A 404 31.17 -7.74 -1.29
C LEU A 404 32.46 -7.37 -2.04
N SER A 405 32.43 -7.38 -3.38
CA SER A 405 33.59 -6.87 -4.16
C SER A 405 33.84 -5.41 -3.76
N PRO A 406 35.07 -4.86 -3.86
CA PRO A 406 35.33 -3.51 -3.37
C PRO A 406 34.45 -2.45 -4.05
N LYS A 407 34.13 -2.64 -5.33
CA LYS A 407 33.19 -1.80 -6.08
C LYS A 407 31.78 -1.84 -5.49
N ASP A 408 31.30 -3.03 -5.16
CA ASP A 408 29.94 -3.23 -4.64
C ASP A 408 29.85 -2.89 -3.15
N LEU A 409 30.95 -3.05 -2.40
CA LEU A 409 31.12 -2.58 -1.02
C LEU A 409 31.16 -1.06 -0.94
N ASP A 410 31.89 -0.38 -1.82
CA ASP A 410 31.94 1.09 -1.83
C ASP A 410 30.58 1.66 -2.32
N ALA A 411 29.97 1.07 -3.36
CA ALA A 411 28.60 1.40 -3.77
C ALA A 411 27.55 1.12 -2.67
N LEU A 412 27.76 0.08 -1.84
CA LEU A 412 26.97 -0.16 -0.64
C LEU A 412 27.26 0.94 0.39
N ARG A 413 28.52 1.22 0.77
CA ARG A 413 28.90 2.23 1.78
C ARG A 413 28.32 3.60 1.48
N ASP A 414 28.35 4.04 0.22
CA ASP A 414 27.85 5.33 -0.21
C ASP A 414 26.32 5.43 -0.11
N ARG A 415 25.58 4.35 -0.41
CA ARG A 415 24.10 4.31 -0.35
C ARG A 415 23.55 3.97 1.04
N VAL A 416 24.21 3.06 1.75
CA VAL A 416 23.67 2.32 2.90
C VAL A 416 24.20 2.83 4.23
N LEU A 417 25.47 3.26 4.29
CA LEU A 417 26.11 3.61 5.56
C LEU A 417 26.11 5.12 5.77
N HIS A 418 26.71 5.90 4.87
CA HIS A 418 26.92 7.33 5.08
C HIS A 418 25.68 8.21 4.86
N ASN A 419 24.73 7.76 4.03
CA ASN A 419 23.48 8.48 3.76
C ASN A 419 22.27 7.72 4.34
N PRO A 420 21.25 8.38 4.91
CA PRO A 420 19.93 7.78 5.04
C PRO A 420 19.31 7.61 3.63
N PRO A 421 18.31 6.74 3.45
CA PRO A 421 17.54 6.70 2.21
C PRO A 421 16.97 8.09 1.90
N ALA A 422 17.24 8.62 0.69
CA ALA A 422 16.85 9.97 0.31
C ALA A 422 15.32 10.15 0.21
N ASP A 423 14.59 9.04 0.07
CA ASP A 423 13.15 8.96 0.28
C ASP A 423 12.89 8.46 1.71
N PRO A 424 12.23 9.24 2.59
CA PRO A 424 11.98 8.83 3.97
C PRO A 424 11.06 7.62 4.11
N ARG A 425 10.44 7.13 3.03
CA ARG A 425 9.54 5.95 3.02
C ARG A 425 10.25 4.66 2.64
N ARG A 426 11.54 4.74 2.30
CA ARG A 426 12.40 3.59 2.02
C ARG A 426 12.98 3.06 3.31
N LEU A 427 12.57 1.85 3.64
CA LEU A 427 13.33 0.95 4.47
C LEU A 427 14.46 0.33 3.64
N MET A 428 15.53 -0.03 4.34
CA MET A 428 16.69 -0.65 3.73
C MET A 428 17.13 -1.83 4.59
N LEU A 429 16.85 -3.03 4.10
CA LEU A 429 17.02 -4.30 4.77
C LEU A 429 18.36 -4.94 4.40
N VAL A 430 19.32 -4.86 5.31
CA VAL A 430 20.63 -5.47 5.15
C VAL A 430 20.67 -6.78 5.92
N TRP A 431 20.90 -7.90 5.21
CA TRP A 431 21.03 -9.22 5.83
C TRP A 431 22.47 -9.40 6.35
N THR A 432 22.67 -9.15 7.65
CA THR A 432 23.99 -8.86 8.24
C THR A 432 24.81 -10.05 8.73
N ASP A 433 24.44 -11.29 8.39
CA ASP A 433 25.11 -12.52 8.87
C ASP A 433 26.61 -12.59 8.56
N MET A 434 27.10 -11.81 7.60
CA MET A 434 28.53 -11.69 7.25
C MET A 434 29.10 -10.27 7.31
N LEU A 435 28.39 -9.33 7.96
CA LEU A 435 28.80 -7.92 8.01
C LEU A 435 29.43 -7.52 9.37
N PRO A 436 30.53 -6.73 9.37
CA PRO A 436 31.28 -6.46 10.60
C PRO A 436 30.52 -5.66 11.65
N LYS A 437 30.87 -5.91 12.93
CA LYS A 437 30.47 -5.07 14.05
C LYS A 437 31.08 -3.65 13.98
N THR A 438 32.20 -3.48 13.28
CA THR A 438 32.98 -2.23 13.18
C THR A 438 32.39 -1.20 12.21
N LEU A 439 31.08 -1.20 11.99
CA LEU A 439 30.36 -0.32 11.05
C LEU A 439 29.21 0.43 11.74
N SER A 440 29.51 1.02 12.91
CA SER A 440 28.63 1.92 13.66
C SER A 440 29.47 2.94 14.42
N ASP A 441 29.27 4.22 14.12
CA ASP A 441 30.11 5.32 14.63
C ASP A 441 29.96 5.57 16.15
N ASP A 442 28.91 5.00 16.78
CA ASP A 442 28.62 5.09 18.22
C ASP A 442 29.48 4.16 19.11
N ASP A 443 30.20 3.15 18.57
CA ASP A 443 30.69 1.98 19.34
C ASP A 443 32.22 1.76 19.24
N ALA A 444 32.99 2.86 19.20
CA ALA A 444 34.42 2.90 18.85
C ALA A 444 35.40 2.20 19.84
N ASP A 445 35.00 1.93 21.08
CA ASP A 445 35.88 1.39 22.15
C ASP A 445 35.95 -0.15 22.20
N VAL A 446 35.32 -0.88 21.28
CA VAL A 446 35.27 -2.36 21.34
C VAL A 446 36.40 -3.01 20.54
N SER A 447 37.51 -3.30 21.23
CA SER A 447 38.62 -4.11 20.71
C SER A 447 38.17 -5.47 20.15
N ALA A 448 38.81 -5.94 19.08
CA ALA A 448 38.56 -7.27 18.52
C ALA A 448 38.76 -8.38 19.57
N ALA A 449 37.79 -9.28 19.70
CA ALA A 449 37.84 -10.38 20.67
C ALA A 449 38.62 -11.57 20.10
N THR A 450 39.52 -12.14 20.89
CA THR A 450 40.23 -13.38 20.59
C THR A 450 39.25 -14.58 20.59
N PRO A 451 39.40 -15.58 19.72
CA PRO A 451 38.61 -16.81 19.79
C PRO A 451 38.66 -17.47 21.18
N GLY A 452 37.50 -17.89 21.69
CA GLY A 452 37.38 -18.49 23.02
C GLY A 452 37.50 -20.01 22.99
N GLU A 453 38.50 -20.56 23.67
CA GLU A 453 38.63 -22.01 23.91
C GLU A 453 37.85 -22.43 25.16
N TYR A 454 36.92 -23.39 25.02
CA TYR A 454 36.06 -23.84 26.11
C TYR A 454 36.64 -25.07 26.80
N VAL A 455 37.32 -24.87 27.92
CA VAL A 455 37.97 -25.94 28.70
C VAL A 455 37.00 -26.53 29.74
N ALA A 456 36.76 -27.83 29.67
CA ALA A 456 36.06 -28.61 30.69
C ALA A 456 36.97 -29.70 31.26
N LYS A 457 36.87 -29.90 32.58
CA LYS A 457 37.70 -30.80 33.36
C LYS A 457 36.80 -31.84 34.03
N PHE A 458 37.12 -33.11 33.85
CA PHE A 458 36.37 -34.27 34.33
C PHE A 458 37.25 -35.08 35.28
N GLU A 459 36.69 -35.48 36.42
CA GLU A 459 37.36 -36.27 37.46
C GLU A 459 36.41 -37.39 37.90
N HIS A 460 36.72 -38.61 37.47
CA HIS A 460 36.09 -39.92 37.80
C HIS A 460 34.57 -40.12 37.57
N VAL A 461 33.73 -39.09 37.70
CA VAL A 461 32.27 -39.24 37.61
C VAL A 461 31.79 -39.19 36.14
N PRO A 462 31.06 -40.20 35.62
CA PRO A 462 30.59 -40.24 34.23
C PRO A 462 29.37 -39.32 33.95
N THR A 463 29.20 -38.24 34.72
CA THR A 463 28.06 -37.33 34.57
C THR A 463 28.39 -36.22 33.56
N PRO A 464 27.55 -35.98 32.53
CA PRO A 464 27.76 -34.87 31.60
C PRO A 464 27.82 -33.53 32.33
N VAL A 465 28.93 -32.81 32.18
CA VAL A 465 29.12 -31.50 32.83
C VAL A 465 28.24 -30.48 32.13
N ALA A 466 27.13 -30.12 32.79
CA ALA A 466 26.19 -29.10 32.33
C ALA A 466 26.78 -27.69 32.53
N GLN A 467 27.66 -27.29 31.61
CA GLN A 467 28.16 -25.92 31.52
C GLN A 467 26.99 -24.95 31.32
N THR A 468 26.64 -24.23 32.38
CA THR A 468 26.07 -22.89 32.30
C THR A 468 27.21 -21.89 32.50
N THR A 469 27.03 -20.63 32.13
CA THR A 469 28.07 -19.59 32.23
C THR A 469 27.92 -18.69 33.47
N PRO A 470 28.62 -18.96 34.59
CA PRO A 470 28.77 -18.00 35.67
C PRO A 470 30.22 -17.52 35.88
N LYS A 471 30.36 -16.23 36.21
CA LYS A 471 31.53 -15.61 36.86
C LYS A 471 32.88 -15.60 36.09
N GLY A 472 32.81 -15.38 34.78
CA GLY A 472 33.84 -14.65 34.04
C GLY A 472 33.20 -13.54 33.21
N LEU A 473 33.71 -12.30 33.27
CA LEU A 473 33.27 -11.25 32.35
C LEU A 473 33.93 -11.47 30.99
N LEU A 474 33.21 -12.16 30.09
CA LEU A 474 33.56 -12.21 28.67
C LEU A 474 32.57 -11.38 27.86
N SER A 475 33.02 -10.22 27.44
CA SER A 475 32.32 -9.32 26.53
C SER A 475 32.31 -9.89 25.10
N ALA A 476 31.31 -10.74 24.84
CA ALA A 476 30.93 -11.32 23.55
C ALA A 476 31.85 -12.47 23.06
N LEU A 477 31.44 -13.39 22.16
CA LEU A 477 30.43 -13.30 21.09
C LEU A 477 29.40 -14.49 21.11
N ARG A 478 28.74 -14.90 19.98
CA ARG A 478 27.33 -15.40 20.01
C ARG A 478 26.69 -16.43 18.99
N ASN A 479 27.44 -17.17 18.16
CA ASN A 479 27.06 -18.40 17.36
C ASN A 479 26.40 -18.28 15.93
N PRO A 480 26.78 -19.10 14.89
CA PRO A 480 26.20 -19.14 13.51
C PRO A 480 24.80 -19.80 13.37
N VAL A 481 24.32 -19.94 12.12
CA VAL A 481 22.97 -20.45 11.78
C VAL A 481 22.86 -21.98 11.86
N CYS A 482 21.85 -22.48 12.58
CA CYS A 482 21.43 -23.88 12.57
C CYS A 482 19.89 -23.95 12.43
N THR A 483 19.38 -24.58 11.37
CA THR A 483 17.94 -24.63 11.03
C THR A 483 17.21 -25.88 11.54
N GLY A 484 17.94 -26.93 11.91
CA GLY A 484 17.41 -28.08 12.63
C GLY A 484 18.50 -28.83 13.40
N PRO A 485 18.16 -29.96 14.06
CA PRO A 485 19.14 -30.82 14.72
C PRO A 485 20.22 -31.34 13.76
N GLY A 486 19.92 -31.39 12.45
CA GLY A 486 20.83 -31.73 11.36
C GLY A 486 22.03 -30.78 11.21
N ASP A 487 21.87 -29.53 11.65
CA ASP A 487 22.73 -28.41 11.25
C ASP A 487 23.62 -27.91 12.40
N LEU A 488 23.65 -28.63 13.54
CA LEU A 488 24.37 -28.26 14.77
C LEU A 488 25.88 -28.49 14.69
N TRP A 489 26.51 -27.96 13.64
CA TRP A 489 27.94 -28.02 13.37
C TRP A 489 28.72 -26.97 14.19
N GLY A 490 28.36 -26.83 15.46
CA GLY A 490 28.96 -25.85 16.36
C GLY A 490 30.39 -26.21 16.79
N VAL A 491 30.89 -27.42 16.51
CA VAL A 491 32.24 -27.86 16.90
C VAL A 491 33.19 -27.72 15.69
N GLU A 492 34.23 -26.92 15.86
CA GLU A 492 35.32 -26.75 14.88
C GLU A 492 36.34 -27.87 15.04
N LYS A 493 36.72 -28.10 16.30
CA LYS A 493 37.78 -29.01 16.73
C LYS A 493 37.57 -29.42 18.18
N VAL A 494 37.83 -30.69 18.46
CA VAL A 494 37.91 -31.23 19.82
C VAL A 494 39.36 -31.50 20.14
N TYR A 495 39.81 -30.99 21.28
CA TYR A 495 41.08 -31.35 21.90
C TYR A 495 40.78 -32.07 23.20
N TRP A 496 41.48 -33.15 23.48
CA TRP A 496 41.44 -33.74 24.82
C TRP A 496 42.79 -34.33 25.22
N ARG A 497 43.04 -34.41 26.53
CA ARG A 497 44.22 -35.05 27.12
C ARG A 497 43.98 -35.46 28.57
N ILE A 498 44.76 -36.43 29.04
CA ILE A 498 44.84 -36.79 30.47
C ILE A 498 45.83 -35.84 31.14
N THR A 499 45.45 -35.27 32.29
CA THR A 499 46.20 -34.22 33.00
C THR A 499 46.55 -34.60 34.45
N GLY A 500 46.28 -35.84 34.83
CA GLY A 500 46.69 -36.44 36.10
C GLY A 500 46.07 -37.83 36.29
N PHE A 501 46.73 -38.64 37.11
CA PHE A 501 46.21 -39.88 37.67
C PHE A 501 46.30 -39.85 39.20
N ARG A 502 45.56 -40.72 39.89
CA ARG A 502 45.77 -41.09 41.31
C ARG A 502 45.30 -42.52 41.55
N LYS A 503 45.78 -43.23 42.57
CA LYS A 503 45.23 -44.57 42.88
C LYS A 503 43.82 -44.39 43.46
N LEU A 504 42.96 -45.38 43.26
CA LEU A 504 41.56 -45.31 43.68
C LEU A 504 41.46 -45.20 45.22
N GLY A 505 40.94 -44.06 45.70
CA GLY A 505 40.90 -43.72 47.11
C GLY A 505 42.02 -42.80 47.61
N ASP A 506 43.04 -42.51 46.80
CA ASP A 506 44.02 -41.46 47.11
C ASP A 506 43.36 -40.08 47.05
N THR A 507 43.87 -39.15 47.87
CA THR A 507 43.43 -37.74 47.83
C THR A 507 44.18 -36.95 46.76
N ASP A 508 45.51 -37.10 46.71
CA ASP A 508 46.41 -36.31 45.86
C ASP A 508 46.54 -36.86 44.43
N TRP A 509 46.86 -35.97 43.50
CA TRP A 509 47.11 -36.31 42.10
C TRP A 509 48.60 -36.49 41.87
N LEU A 510 48.98 -37.65 41.33
CA LEU A 510 50.38 -38.05 41.16
C LEU A 510 51.08 -37.08 40.18
N PRO A 511 52.22 -36.46 40.56
CA PRO A 511 53.01 -35.67 39.63
C PRO A 511 53.66 -36.59 38.59
N ARG A 512 54.00 -36.03 37.40
CA ARG A 512 54.47 -36.82 36.24
C ARG A 512 55.51 -37.84 36.66
N ASP A 513 56.54 -37.43 37.39
CA ASP A 513 57.73 -38.23 37.71
C ASP A 513 57.49 -39.38 38.70
N VAL A 514 56.35 -39.43 39.40
CA VAL A 514 56.00 -40.55 40.30
C VAL A 514 55.44 -41.74 39.52
N ILE A 515 54.70 -41.49 38.43
CA ILE A 515 54.10 -42.52 37.57
C ILE A 515 55.17 -43.46 36.97
N TRP A 516 56.40 -42.97 36.79
CA TRP A 516 57.52 -43.70 36.17
C TRP A 516 58.38 -44.49 37.17
N LYS A 517 58.06 -44.46 38.48
CA LYS A 517 58.92 -45.01 39.55
C LYS A 517 58.45 -46.33 40.14
N GLU A 518 57.17 -46.69 40.00
CA GLU A 518 56.60 -47.93 40.54
C GLU A 518 56.23 -48.89 39.39
N ALA A 519 56.74 -50.13 39.44
CA ALA A 519 56.58 -51.13 38.37
C ALA A 519 55.19 -51.81 38.43
N GLU A 520 54.15 -51.06 38.05
CA GLU A 520 52.74 -51.45 38.21
C GLU A 520 52.15 -52.17 36.98
N PRO A 521 51.17 -53.08 37.15
CA PRO A 521 50.47 -53.72 36.04
C PRO A 521 49.79 -52.70 35.10
N GLY A 522 50.21 -52.71 33.83
CA GLY A 522 49.73 -51.77 32.82
C GLY A 522 50.52 -50.46 32.73
N GLN A 523 51.59 -50.27 33.49
CA GLN A 523 52.44 -49.07 33.44
C GLN A 523 52.94 -48.75 32.02
N THR A 524 53.30 -49.74 31.20
CA THR A 524 53.71 -49.53 29.80
C THR A 524 52.62 -48.83 28.97
N LEU A 525 51.34 -49.13 29.25
CA LEU A 525 50.19 -48.54 28.56
C LEU A 525 49.88 -47.14 29.11
N LEU A 526 49.88 -46.96 30.43
CA LEU A 526 49.81 -45.65 31.08
C LEU A 526 50.90 -44.69 30.58
N ASN A 527 52.14 -45.18 30.47
CA ASN A 527 53.28 -44.44 29.93
C ASN A 527 53.06 -44.09 28.45
N SER A 528 52.59 -45.03 27.61
CA SER A 528 52.30 -44.73 26.20
C SER A 528 51.20 -43.67 26.00
N ILE A 529 50.21 -43.62 26.89
CA ILE A 529 49.09 -42.66 26.85
C ILE A 529 49.47 -41.31 27.49
N TRP A 530 50.46 -41.30 28.38
CA TRP A 530 51.04 -40.07 28.93
C TRP A 530 52.19 -39.51 28.05
N ASP A 531 52.82 -40.33 27.22
CA ASP A 531 53.76 -39.87 26.20
C ASP A 531 53.05 -39.50 24.88
N SER A 532 51.87 -40.06 24.59
CA SER A 532 50.90 -39.48 23.64
C SER A 532 50.22 -38.22 24.21
N TRP A 533 51.01 -37.34 24.83
CA TRP A 533 50.61 -36.00 25.30
C TRP A 533 50.49 -34.98 24.16
N GLU A 534 50.71 -35.42 22.91
CA GLU A 534 50.22 -34.73 21.74
C GLU A 534 48.71 -34.50 21.88
N ILE A 535 48.24 -33.36 21.38
CA ILE A 535 46.84 -32.99 21.51
C ILE A 535 46.06 -33.80 20.47
N THR A 536 45.21 -34.72 20.94
CA THR A 536 44.29 -35.47 20.07
C THR A 536 43.27 -34.52 19.46
N GLU A 537 43.60 -33.95 18.29
CA GLU A 537 42.73 -33.11 17.49
C GLU A 537 41.76 -33.98 16.70
N VAL A 538 40.49 -33.96 17.11
CA VAL A 538 39.39 -34.52 16.31
C VAL A 538 38.70 -33.35 15.61
N LEU A 539 38.61 -33.43 14.28
CA LEU A 539 37.88 -32.48 13.44
C LEU A 539 36.57 -33.16 12.99
N PRO A 540 35.41 -32.90 13.62
CA PRO A 540 34.18 -33.61 13.30
C PRO A 540 33.68 -33.25 11.90
N ALA A 541 33.61 -34.25 11.03
CA ALA A 541 33.25 -34.14 9.61
C ALA A 541 31.86 -34.73 9.30
N THR A 542 31.18 -35.33 10.28
CA THR A 542 29.73 -35.62 10.26
C THR A 542 29.02 -35.14 11.54
N LEU A 543 27.73 -34.80 11.45
CA LEU A 543 26.91 -34.47 12.62
C LEU A 543 26.90 -35.61 13.67
N PRO A 544 26.79 -36.90 13.31
CA PRO A 544 27.01 -38.01 14.23
C PRO A 544 28.35 -37.93 14.99
N GLU A 545 29.46 -37.54 14.34
CA GLU A 545 30.74 -37.33 15.02
C GLU A 545 30.69 -36.15 15.99
N ALA A 546 30.17 -34.98 15.59
CA ALA A 546 30.02 -33.84 16.50
C ALA A 546 29.13 -34.19 17.71
N SER A 547 28.09 -34.99 17.47
CA SER A 547 27.14 -35.48 18.47
C SER A 547 27.71 -36.55 19.40
N LYS A 548 28.89 -37.14 19.12
CA LYS A 548 29.64 -37.95 20.10
C LYS A 548 30.20 -37.09 21.25
N TRP A 549 30.49 -35.82 20.97
CA TRP A 549 31.22 -34.92 21.86
C TRP A 549 30.33 -33.88 22.55
N VAL A 550 29.19 -33.51 21.97
CA VAL A 550 28.29 -32.48 22.50
C VAL A 550 26.82 -32.90 22.38
N ASP A 551 26.00 -32.59 23.39
CA ASP A 551 24.55 -32.38 23.23
C ASP A 551 24.25 -30.89 23.34
N PHE A 552 23.66 -30.28 22.31
CA PHE A 552 23.13 -28.92 22.41
C PHE A 552 21.74 -28.95 23.04
N GLU A 553 21.56 -28.28 24.17
CA GLU A 553 20.25 -28.16 24.84
C GLU A 553 19.49 -26.90 24.41
N SER A 554 20.22 -25.86 23.99
CA SER A 554 19.67 -24.62 23.41
C SER A 554 20.80 -23.80 22.78
N ALA A 555 20.45 -22.73 22.06
CA ALA A 555 21.39 -21.71 21.56
C ALA A 555 22.21 -20.97 22.65
N LYS A 556 22.02 -21.29 23.94
CA LYS A 556 22.78 -20.74 25.08
C LYS A 556 23.38 -21.81 26.01
N LYS A 557 23.18 -23.11 25.74
CA LYS A 557 23.55 -24.19 26.68
C LYS A 557 23.80 -25.51 25.96
N PHE A 558 24.89 -26.18 26.32
CA PHE A 558 25.26 -27.50 25.83
C PHE A 558 25.86 -28.35 26.96
N LYS A 559 25.80 -29.67 26.80
CA LYS A 559 26.53 -30.65 27.61
C LYS A 559 27.73 -31.14 26.80
N ILE A 560 28.87 -31.24 27.45
CA ILE A 560 30.04 -31.92 26.88
C ILE A 560 29.95 -33.39 27.27
N LYS A 561 30.11 -34.26 26.27
CA LYS A 561 30.17 -35.71 26.41
C LYS A 561 31.61 -36.18 26.45
N LEU A 562 31.80 -37.35 27.02
CA LEU A 562 32.99 -38.16 26.82
C LEU A 562 32.51 -39.44 26.13
N PRO A 563 32.75 -39.63 24.82
CA PRO A 563 32.37 -40.87 24.15
C PRO A 563 33.18 -42.04 24.73
N SER A 564 32.70 -43.27 24.55
CA SER A 564 33.34 -44.50 25.03
C SER A 564 33.03 -45.67 24.08
N THR A 565 33.10 -45.39 22.77
CA THR A 565 32.71 -46.29 21.68
C THR A 565 33.91 -46.83 20.90
N ASP A 566 34.95 -46.02 20.75
CA ASP A 566 36.26 -46.37 20.21
C ASP A 566 37.25 -46.59 21.36
N PRO A 567 38.22 -47.52 21.27
CA PRO A 567 39.31 -47.65 22.24
C PRO A 567 40.16 -46.39 22.46
N GLN A 568 40.12 -45.42 21.54
CA GLN A 568 40.76 -44.11 21.65
C GLN A 568 39.83 -43.01 22.20
N ASP A 569 38.53 -43.28 22.43
CA ASP A 569 37.63 -42.29 23.01
C ASP A 569 37.98 -42.04 24.50
N PRO A 570 38.00 -40.79 24.99
CA PRO A 570 38.47 -40.49 26.36
C PRO A 570 37.59 -41.07 27.48
N GLY A 571 36.30 -41.34 27.22
CA GLY A 571 35.42 -41.95 28.21
C GLY A 571 35.79 -43.39 28.59
N GLN A 572 36.58 -44.09 27.78
CA GLN A 572 37.16 -45.39 28.16
C GLN A 572 37.94 -45.26 29.48
N TYR A 573 38.74 -44.19 29.59
CA TYR A 573 39.63 -43.93 30.72
C TYR A 573 38.92 -43.33 31.96
N LEU A 574 37.59 -43.12 31.92
CA LEU A 574 36.83 -42.81 33.13
C LEU A 574 36.41 -44.04 33.93
N THR A 575 36.35 -45.22 33.31
CA THR A 575 36.12 -46.47 34.05
C THR A 575 37.38 -46.84 34.86
N ASN A 576 37.23 -47.55 35.98
CA ASN A 576 38.32 -47.90 36.90
C ASN A 576 39.43 -48.71 36.20
N TRP A 577 40.43 -48.05 35.64
CA TRP A 577 41.47 -48.71 34.87
C TRP A 577 42.68 -49.02 35.75
N ASN A 578 42.96 -50.32 35.93
CA ASN A 578 44.08 -50.85 36.73
C ASN A 578 44.18 -50.27 38.17
N GLY A 579 43.06 -49.82 38.74
CA GLY A 579 43.02 -49.22 40.07
C GLY A 579 43.34 -47.72 40.13
N TYR A 580 43.37 -47.01 38.99
CA TYR A 580 43.63 -45.56 38.93
C TYR A 580 42.38 -44.75 38.55
N GLU A 581 42.22 -43.59 39.19
CA GLU A 581 41.33 -42.53 38.75
C GLU A 581 42.05 -41.57 37.79
N HIS A 582 41.31 -41.02 36.83
CA HIS A 582 41.85 -40.23 35.73
C HIS A 582 41.25 -38.83 35.70
N ARG A 583 42.09 -37.82 35.44
CA ARG A 583 41.69 -36.42 35.25
C ARG A 583 41.78 -36.06 33.77
N ILE A 584 40.65 -36.02 33.09
CA ILE A 584 40.57 -35.70 31.67
C ILE A 584 40.21 -34.23 31.49
N VAL A 585 40.92 -33.55 30.60
CA VAL A 585 40.54 -32.21 30.13
C VAL A 585 40.14 -32.30 28.67
N VAL A 586 38.93 -31.83 28.36
CA VAL A 586 38.44 -31.63 26.99
C VAL A 586 38.35 -30.13 26.75
N THR A 587 38.94 -29.66 25.66
CA THR A 587 38.80 -28.30 25.16
C THR A 587 38.05 -28.34 23.85
N LEU A 588 36.94 -27.61 23.76
CA LEU A 588 36.18 -27.47 22.52
C LEU A 588 36.50 -26.13 21.88
N GLY A 589 37.01 -26.16 20.65
CA GLY A 589 36.94 -25.03 19.73
C GLY A 589 35.57 -25.08 19.05
N LEU A 590 34.75 -24.06 19.28
CA LEU A 590 33.43 -23.95 18.66
C LEU A 590 33.48 -23.01 17.45
N ARG A 591 32.83 -23.40 16.35
CA ARG A 591 32.89 -22.67 15.06
C ARG A 591 32.39 -21.24 15.21
N HIS A 592 33.19 -20.30 14.72
CA HIS A 592 33.12 -18.85 14.95
C HIS A 592 31.78 -18.30 15.50
N PHE A 593 31.72 -18.15 16.83
CA PHE A 593 30.51 -17.73 17.48
C PHE A 593 30.31 -16.19 17.38
N GLN A 594 29.50 -15.63 16.47
CA GLN A 594 29.14 -14.18 16.49
C GLN A 594 27.73 -13.79 16.00
N MET A 595 26.89 -13.27 16.91
CA MET A 595 25.71 -12.43 16.58
C MET A 595 26.04 -10.94 16.79
N GLY A 596 25.50 -10.07 15.93
CA GLY A 596 25.42 -8.62 16.17
C GLY A 596 24.30 -8.22 17.13
N ALA A 597 23.67 -7.06 16.93
CA ALA A 597 22.29 -6.88 17.36
C ALA A 597 21.39 -7.80 16.51
N ASN A 598 20.44 -8.50 17.13
CA ASN A 598 19.65 -9.57 16.51
C ASN A 598 18.93 -9.11 15.23
N ALA A 599 18.32 -7.94 15.34
CA ALA A 599 18.20 -6.98 14.27
C ALA A 599 18.42 -5.58 14.91
N ASN A 600 18.45 -4.52 14.10
CA ASN A 600 18.51 -3.14 14.60
C ASN A 600 17.91 -2.15 13.59
N ALA A 601 16.88 -1.45 14.04
CA ALA A 601 16.24 -0.30 13.43
C ALA A 601 16.93 1.03 13.78
N LEU A 602 17.42 1.76 12.79
CA LEU A 602 17.88 3.15 12.96
C LEU A 602 17.71 3.95 11.67
N GLN A 603 16.96 5.06 11.71
CA GLN A 603 16.76 5.98 10.57
C GLN A 603 16.27 5.26 9.29
N GLY A 604 15.29 4.35 9.41
CA GLY A 604 14.77 3.53 8.30
C GLY A 604 15.72 2.38 7.87
N LYS A 605 16.94 2.34 8.38
CA LYS A 605 17.90 1.24 8.14
C LYS A 605 17.53 0.08 9.06
N ILE A 606 17.31 -1.10 8.50
CA ILE A 606 17.05 -2.34 9.25
C ILE A 606 18.19 -3.31 8.94
N ARG A 607 19.07 -3.51 9.91
CA ARG A 607 20.07 -4.59 9.90
C ARG A 607 19.42 -5.82 10.51
N MET A 608 19.38 -6.97 9.85
CA MET A 608 18.71 -8.17 10.38
C MET A 608 19.50 -9.45 10.08
N THR A 609 19.45 -10.41 11.01
CA THR A 609 19.94 -11.78 10.81
C THR A 609 18.76 -12.76 10.70
N PRO A 610 18.58 -13.56 9.63
CA PRO A 610 17.42 -14.47 9.48
C PRO A 610 17.48 -15.68 10.42
N CYS A 611 18.63 -15.99 11.03
CA CYS A 611 18.71 -16.94 12.13
C CYS A 611 17.79 -16.55 13.31
N MET A 612 17.48 -15.25 13.46
CA MET A 612 16.50 -14.71 14.41
C MET A 612 15.03 -14.87 13.98
N GLY A 613 14.76 -15.69 12.97
CA GLY A 613 13.46 -16.29 12.71
C GLY A 613 13.50 -17.82 12.60
N LEU A 614 14.57 -18.45 13.09
CA LEU A 614 14.88 -19.88 12.94
C LEU A 614 14.90 -20.34 11.47
N GLY A 615 15.29 -19.46 10.55
CA GLY A 615 15.21 -19.69 9.09
C GLY A 615 13.80 -19.73 8.51
N THR A 616 12.75 -19.60 9.34
CA THR A 616 11.36 -19.65 8.86
C THR A 616 10.92 -18.30 8.30
N ALA A 617 10.21 -18.33 7.17
CA ALA A 617 9.49 -17.17 6.62
C ALA A 617 8.70 -16.40 7.69
N GLU A 618 8.03 -17.16 8.56
CA GLU A 618 7.19 -16.66 9.64
C GLU A 618 7.99 -15.93 10.74
N GLY A 619 8.99 -16.57 11.32
CA GLY A 619 9.84 -15.95 12.35
C GLY A 619 10.60 -14.73 11.82
N VAL A 620 11.05 -14.79 10.56
CA VAL A 620 11.79 -13.69 9.92
C VAL A 620 10.87 -12.51 9.57
N ALA A 621 9.64 -12.74 9.11
CA ALA A 621 8.65 -11.68 8.90
C ALA A 621 8.29 -10.98 10.22
N ARG A 622 8.16 -11.75 11.31
CA ARG A 622 7.95 -11.20 12.66
C ARG A 622 9.12 -10.32 13.11
N THR A 623 10.36 -10.76 12.91
CA THR A 623 11.56 -9.97 13.28
C THR A 623 11.69 -8.71 12.43
N LEU A 624 11.43 -8.78 11.12
CA LEU A 624 11.37 -7.57 10.27
C LEU A 624 10.30 -6.59 10.77
N CYS A 625 9.10 -7.07 11.07
CA CYS A 625 8.04 -6.22 11.60
C CYS A 625 8.41 -5.58 12.95
N HIS A 626 9.08 -6.30 13.85
CA HIS A 626 9.57 -5.75 15.12
C HIS A 626 10.42 -4.48 14.91
N GLU A 627 11.36 -4.53 13.96
CA GLU A 627 12.23 -3.39 13.60
C GLU A 627 11.48 -2.28 12.82
N ILE A 628 10.47 -2.63 12.02
CA ILE A 628 9.57 -1.62 11.41
C ILE A 628 8.82 -0.86 12.50
N GLY A 629 8.33 -1.54 13.53
CA GLY A 629 7.71 -0.92 14.70
C GLY A 629 8.66 0.04 15.42
N HIS A 630 9.93 -0.35 15.61
CA HIS A 630 10.94 0.53 16.20
C HIS A 630 11.17 1.81 15.38
N ASN A 631 11.36 1.71 14.06
CA ASN A 631 11.52 2.88 13.18
C ASN A 631 10.27 3.79 13.20
N LEU A 632 9.06 3.23 13.30
CA LEU A 632 7.80 3.98 13.48
C LEU A 632 7.62 4.60 14.90
N GLY A 633 8.70 4.71 15.68
CA GLY A 633 8.71 5.38 16.99
C GLY A 633 8.12 4.54 18.12
N HIS A 634 8.15 3.21 18.05
CA HIS A 634 7.76 2.32 19.15
C HIS A 634 8.93 1.90 20.05
N ALA A 635 10.15 2.36 19.77
CA ALA A 635 11.14 2.53 20.83
C ALA A 635 10.70 3.69 21.74
N TYR A 636 10.65 3.47 23.05
CA TYR A 636 10.27 4.47 24.05
C TYR A 636 11.53 5.08 24.66
N ILE A 637 11.40 6.32 25.17
CA ILE A 637 12.47 7.13 25.79
C ILE A 637 13.43 7.77 24.74
N GLU A 638 13.73 9.07 24.90
CA GLU A 638 14.71 9.83 24.10
C GLU A 638 16.05 10.05 24.85
N ASN A 639 16.41 9.11 25.71
CA ASN A 639 17.56 9.17 26.62
C ASN A 639 18.12 7.76 26.80
N LYS A 640 19.44 7.60 26.76
CA LYS A 640 20.19 6.33 26.94
C LYS A 640 20.13 5.76 28.40
N GLY A 641 19.02 6.00 29.11
CA GLY A 641 18.92 6.14 30.57
C GLY A 641 18.36 4.95 31.37
N ALA A 642 18.68 3.71 30.99
CA ALA A 642 18.33 2.47 31.70
C ALA A 642 16.82 2.19 31.90
N ALA A 643 16.51 1.07 32.57
CA ALA A 643 15.15 0.57 32.82
C ALA A 643 14.32 1.41 33.82
N THR A 644 14.82 2.57 34.23
CA THR A 644 14.30 3.39 35.33
C THR A 644 13.87 4.80 34.90
N ASP A 645 13.98 5.14 33.61
CA ASP A 645 13.45 6.41 33.11
C ASP A 645 11.91 6.37 33.11
N SER A 646 11.30 7.25 33.92
CA SER A 646 9.85 7.35 34.08
C SER A 646 9.16 8.19 33.00
N ARG A 647 9.92 8.74 32.05
CA ARG A 647 9.42 9.64 30.99
C ARG A 647 8.96 8.84 29.78
N GLY A 648 7.66 8.94 29.46
CA GLY A 648 7.08 8.43 28.21
C GLY A 648 7.52 9.22 26.98
N ARG A 649 6.76 9.13 25.86
CA ARG A 649 7.01 10.03 24.72
C ARG A 649 6.92 11.50 25.16
N LEU A 650 7.99 12.26 24.91
CA LEU A 650 8.03 13.70 25.15
C LEU A 650 6.92 14.41 24.36
N THR A 651 6.46 15.56 24.85
CA THR A 651 5.33 16.31 24.25
C THR A 651 5.53 16.61 22.76
N LYS A 652 6.76 16.89 22.32
CA LYS A 652 7.15 17.08 20.90
C LYS A 652 6.93 15.84 20.00
N HIS A 653 6.79 14.65 20.59
CA HIS A 653 6.64 13.35 19.91
C HIS A 653 5.27 12.69 20.16
N GLN A 654 4.35 13.41 20.81
CA GLN A 654 2.98 12.94 21.02
C GLN A 654 2.19 13.04 19.72
N ILE A 655 1.43 11.98 19.40
CA ILE A 655 0.57 11.96 18.22
C ILE A 655 -0.74 12.69 18.58
N PRO A 656 -1.18 13.72 17.83
CA PRO A 656 -2.37 14.50 18.17
C PRO A 656 -3.60 13.64 18.47
N GLY A 657 -4.13 13.81 19.69
CA GLY A 657 -5.31 13.10 20.20
C GLY A 657 -5.14 11.60 20.48
N VAL A 658 -3.93 11.05 20.31
CA VAL A 658 -3.56 9.72 20.82
C VAL A 658 -2.58 9.91 21.98
N PRO A 659 -3.10 10.21 23.20
CA PRO A 659 -2.24 10.44 24.36
C PRO A 659 -1.43 9.19 24.67
N PHE A 660 -0.18 9.38 25.07
CA PHE A 660 0.62 8.33 25.70
C PHE A 660 0.29 8.30 27.20
N ASP A 661 -0.22 7.17 27.67
CA ASP A 661 -0.60 6.98 29.06
C ASP A 661 0.60 6.95 30.01
N ALA A 662 0.34 7.23 31.29
CA ALA A 662 1.34 7.41 32.33
C ALA A 662 2.05 6.11 32.76
N PHE A 663 3.10 6.28 33.59
CA PHE A 663 4.00 5.21 34.01
C PHE A 663 3.37 4.21 35.00
N ILE A 664 4.09 3.10 35.23
CA ILE A 664 3.78 2.05 36.23
C ILE A 664 3.68 2.67 37.65
N PRO A 665 2.73 2.25 38.53
CA PRO A 665 2.24 0.87 38.75
C PRO A 665 1.15 0.32 37.80
N ALA A 666 0.27 1.15 37.25
CA ALA A 666 -0.82 0.68 36.36
C ALA A 666 -0.44 0.66 34.86
N GLY A 667 0.87 0.68 34.58
CA GLY A 667 1.41 1.37 33.40
C GLY A 667 1.76 0.51 32.18
N PHE A 668 2.21 1.22 31.14
CA PHE A 668 2.25 0.75 29.76
C PHE A 668 3.65 0.36 29.26
N PHE A 669 4.68 0.41 30.10
CA PHE A 669 6.09 0.37 29.70
C PHE A 669 6.82 -0.89 30.22
N TYR A 670 7.62 -1.52 29.35
CA TYR A 670 8.52 -2.61 29.74
C TYR A 670 9.94 -2.34 29.25
N ALA A 671 10.87 -2.19 30.20
CA ALA A 671 12.31 -2.37 30.03
C ALA A 671 12.89 -3.01 31.30
N GLY A 672 13.91 -3.86 31.17
CA GLY A 672 14.58 -4.52 32.30
C GLY A 672 14.76 -6.03 32.11
N ARG A 673 15.14 -6.73 33.20
CA ARG A 673 15.17 -8.21 33.29
C ARG A 673 16.00 -8.95 32.23
N GLY A 674 17.00 -8.27 31.66
CA GLY A 674 17.86 -8.81 30.61
C GLY A 674 17.25 -8.71 29.20
N HIS A 675 16.07 -8.10 29.03
CA HIS A 675 15.60 -7.65 27.73
C HIS A 675 16.27 -6.31 27.37
N LYS A 676 16.64 -6.13 26.10
CA LYS A 676 17.23 -4.89 25.57
C LYS A 676 16.19 -4.18 24.71
N GLY A 677 16.13 -2.85 24.82
CA GLY A 677 15.05 -2.06 24.25
C GLY A 677 13.81 -2.01 25.14
N SER A 678 12.93 -1.07 24.82
CA SER A 678 11.73 -0.73 25.58
C SER A 678 10.47 -0.94 24.74
N HIS A 679 9.41 -1.54 25.30
CA HIS A 679 8.20 -1.86 24.54
C HIS A 679 6.90 -1.66 25.34
N CYS A 680 5.76 -1.71 24.64
CA CYS A 680 4.42 -1.59 25.22
C CYS A 680 4.06 -2.82 26.09
N ALA A 681 4.03 -2.68 27.41
CA ALA A 681 3.70 -3.74 28.38
C ALA A 681 2.29 -4.35 28.19
N HIS A 682 1.43 -3.73 27.38
CA HIS A 682 0.19 -4.32 26.88
C HIS A 682 0.40 -5.59 26.03
N GLY A 683 1.61 -5.81 25.49
CA GLY A 683 2.00 -7.06 24.86
C GLY A 683 2.24 -8.21 25.84
N LEU A 684 2.40 -7.95 27.14
CA LEU A 684 2.65 -8.96 28.18
C LEU A 684 1.33 -9.46 28.79
N LYS A 685 1.27 -10.76 29.06
CA LYS A 685 0.25 -11.37 29.94
C LYS A 685 0.69 -11.27 31.41
N VAL A 686 -0.15 -11.76 32.32
CA VAL A 686 -0.05 -11.48 33.77
C VAL A 686 1.31 -11.87 34.36
N GLY A 687 1.82 -13.06 34.07
CA GLY A 687 3.13 -13.52 34.58
C GLY A 687 4.30 -12.65 34.11
N GLY A 688 4.24 -12.12 32.89
CA GLY A 688 5.25 -11.18 32.38
C GLY A 688 5.24 -9.82 33.07
N LYS A 689 4.11 -9.42 33.69
CA LYS A 689 3.93 -8.13 34.37
C LYS A 689 4.30 -8.15 35.87
N ASP A 690 4.28 -9.30 36.54
CA ASP A 690 4.69 -9.40 37.95
C ASP A 690 6.12 -8.87 38.10
N LEU A 691 6.33 -7.80 38.87
CA LEU A 691 7.61 -7.11 39.05
C LEU A 691 8.60 -7.83 40.01
N SER A 692 8.21 -8.94 40.65
CA SER A 692 9.09 -9.70 41.56
C SER A 692 10.21 -10.50 40.85
N VAL A 693 9.92 -11.00 39.64
CA VAL A 693 10.79 -11.86 38.82
C VAL A 693 12.09 -11.16 38.38
N LYS A 694 13.21 -11.89 38.35
CA LYS A 694 14.55 -11.32 38.04
C LYS A 694 14.99 -11.38 36.58
N SER A 695 14.41 -12.24 35.74
CA SER A 695 14.86 -12.44 34.35
C SER A 695 13.74 -12.85 33.41
N PHE A 696 13.75 -12.28 32.20
CA PHE A 696 12.84 -12.62 31.09
C PHE A 696 13.25 -13.93 30.36
N ASN A 697 14.34 -14.58 30.81
CA ASN A 697 14.91 -15.80 30.21
C ASN A 697 14.59 -17.08 31.02
N LEU A 698 13.76 -16.99 32.07
CA LEU A 698 13.36 -18.15 32.87
C LEU A 698 12.24 -18.92 32.14
N PRO A 699 12.31 -20.26 31.96
CA PRO A 699 11.33 -21.01 31.15
C PRO A 699 9.86 -20.85 31.58
N GLU A 700 9.65 -20.65 32.87
CA GLU A 700 8.37 -20.34 33.55
C GLU A 700 7.77 -18.97 33.17
N TYR A 701 8.58 -18.02 32.68
CA TYR A 701 8.16 -16.68 32.24
C TYR A 701 8.46 -16.39 30.77
N MET A 702 9.13 -17.30 30.06
CA MET A 702 9.24 -17.22 28.61
C MET A 702 7.84 -17.25 27.99
N LEU A 703 7.67 -16.51 26.89
CA LEU A 703 6.54 -16.59 25.95
C LEU A 703 5.16 -16.08 26.36
N ASP A 704 4.91 -15.65 27.59
CA ASP A 704 3.59 -15.13 27.96
C ASP A 704 3.39 -13.67 27.49
N SER A 705 3.53 -13.46 26.17
CA SER A 705 3.32 -12.23 25.43
C SER A 705 2.57 -12.48 24.12
N ASN A 706 1.74 -11.54 23.68
CA ASN A 706 0.91 -11.62 22.46
C ASN A 706 1.22 -10.46 21.49
N CYS A 707 2.47 -9.99 21.42
CA CYS A 707 2.84 -8.85 20.58
C CYS A 707 4.18 -9.05 19.87
N VAL A 708 4.22 -8.74 18.57
CA VAL A 708 5.43 -8.71 17.71
C VAL A 708 6.60 -7.94 18.35
N LEU A 709 6.34 -6.85 19.09
CA LEU A 709 7.36 -6.09 19.81
C LEU A 709 8.04 -6.83 20.99
N PHE A 710 7.71 -8.10 21.27
CA PHE A 710 8.43 -8.93 22.22
C PHE A 710 9.14 -10.07 21.48
N GLY A 711 10.13 -9.71 20.66
CA GLY A 711 10.87 -10.61 19.75
C GLY A 711 11.71 -11.71 20.41
N ALA A 712 11.72 -11.78 21.76
CA ALA A 712 12.47 -12.75 22.55
C ALA A 712 11.66 -14.02 22.92
N GLY A 713 10.39 -14.14 22.49
CA GLY A 713 9.64 -15.39 22.60
C GLY A 713 10.09 -16.43 21.57
N ASP A 714 10.00 -17.72 21.92
CA ASP A 714 10.10 -18.86 20.99
C ASP A 714 9.41 -18.59 19.66
N GLN A 715 10.22 -18.66 18.61
CA GLN A 715 9.91 -18.21 17.27
C GLN A 715 9.20 -19.30 16.45
N THR A 716 9.10 -20.52 16.98
CA THR A 716 8.29 -21.61 16.39
C THR A 716 6.79 -21.45 16.65
N LYS A 717 6.38 -20.59 17.60
CA LYS A 717 4.97 -20.48 18.03
C LYS A 717 4.21 -19.38 17.28
N ALA A 718 3.25 -19.81 16.46
CA ALA A 718 2.31 -18.98 15.69
C ALA A 718 1.40 -18.04 16.53
N ALA A 719 1.48 -18.06 17.87
CA ALA A 719 0.68 -17.22 18.76
C ALA A 719 1.11 -15.73 18.81
N GLN A 720 2.21 -15.35 18.13
CA GLN A 720 2.86 -14.03 18.28
C GLN A 720 2.92 -13.21 16.97
N PHE A 721 1.93 -13.40 16.07
CA PHE A 721 1.85 -12.78 14.73
C PHE A 721 1.09 -11.44 14.64
N SER A 722 0.76 -10.81 15.76
CA SER A 722 0.04 -9.52 15.77
C SER A 722 0.70 -8.52 16.71
N TYR A 723 0.45 -7.24 16.49
CA TYR A 723 0.67 -6.22 17.51
C TYR A 723 -0.49 -6.24 18.52
N CYS A 724 -0.21 -6.01 19.80
CA CYS A 724 -1.29 -5.84 20.78
C CYS A 724 -2.11 -4.58 20.46
N PRO A 725 -3.39 -4.48 20.86
CA PRO A 725 -4.29 -3.39 20.45
C PRO A 725 -3.72 -1.98 20.64
N GLU A 726 -2.99 -1.76 21.73
CA GLU A 726 -2.37 -0.47 22.04
C GLU A 726 -1.19 -0.14 21.11
N CYS A 727 -0.34 -1.11 20.76
CA CYS A 727 0.71 -0.87 19.78
C CYS A 727 0.14 -0.76 18.35
N THR A 728 -0.92 -1.51 18.01
CA THR A 728 -1.69 -1.30 16.76
C THR A 728 -2.25 0.13 16.66
N ARG A 729 -2.79 0.68 17.76
CA ARG A 729 -3.34 2.05 17.84
C ARG A 729 -2.29 3.12 17.51
N TYR A 730 -1.09 3.06 18.11
CA TYR A 730 -0.03 4.02 17.76
C TYR A 730 0.56 3.78 16.36
N ILE A 731 0.70 2.54 15.87
CA ILE A 731 1.18 2.29 14.49
C ILE A 731 0.21 2.91 13.48
N LYS A 732 -1.11 2.78 13.66
CA LYS A 732 -2.11 3.40 12.78
C LYS A 732 -2.02 4.93 12.76
N ALA A 733 -1.76 5.53 13.91
CA ALA A 733 -1.73 6.99 14.05
C ALA A 733 -0.36 7.65 13.73
N SER A 734 0.74 6.90 13.75
CA SER A 734 2.08 7.39 13.37
C SER A 734 2.14 7.73 11.87
N ASP A 735 3.00 8.66 11.47
CA ASP A 735 3.23 8.92 10.06
C ASP A 735 4.10 7.82 9.45
N ALA A 736 3.90 7.48 8.18
CA ALA A 736 4.89 6.67 7.47
C ALA A 736 6.11 7.49 7.04
N LEU A 737 6.04 8.82 7.09
CA LEU A 737 7.20 9.72 6.97
C LEU A 737 8.04 9.77 8.26
N ASP A 738 7.48 9.38 9.42
CA ASP A 738 8.20 9.36 10.72
C ASP A 738 9.26 8.23 10.80
N ILE A 739 9.29 7.32 9.83
CA ILE A 739 10.07 6.07 9.88
C ILE A 739 11.59 6.27 9.73
N THR A 740 12.03 7.43 9.24
CA THR A 740 13.45 7.86 9.23
C THR A 740 13.78 8.89 10.32
N THR A 741 12.80 9.34 11.11
CA THR A 741 12.99 10.31 12.18
C THR A 741 13.99 9.77 13.22
N ASN A 742 14.81 10.67 13.77
CA ASN A 742 15.95 10.30 14.62
C ASN A 742 15.53 9.92 16.06
N TRP A 743 14.89 8.75 16.20
CA TRP A 743 14.62 8.09 17.48
C TRP A 743 15.93 7.59 18.11
N LYS A 744 16.69 8.48 18.76
CA LYS A 744 17.90 8.12 19.50
C LYS A 744 17.57 7.31 20.75
N ALA A 745 17.81 6.00 20.67
CA ALA A 745 17.88 5.08 21.81
C ALA A 745 19.17 5.26 22.64
#